data_AF-B4VZK4-F1
#
_entry.id   AF-B4VZK4-F1
#
_cell.length_a   1.000
_cell.length_b   1.000
_cell.length_c   1.000
_cell.angle_alpha   90.00
_cell.angle_beta   90.00
_cell.angle_gamma   90.00
#
_symmetry.space_group_name_H-M   'P 1'
#
loop_
_entity.id
_entity.type
_entity.pdbx_description
1 polymer ?
#
loop_
_entity_poly.entity_id
_entity_poly.type
_entity_poly.pdbx_seq_one_letter_code
_entity_poly.pdbx_strand_id
1 'polypeptide(L)'
;MTVNKFKQVWRQFFNPDELWKLLNTDIRVLGKPGEIAEAGAEVSKAGLELAIALGLLGTPAAPVAVIPAGLSFVGLTRKGVNLYRGKVKGKTSLEEWAAIAFPLAYLERFDTLVRENDWLQQKIGSGISNQAAKSQLDQLGELQLDQKLIEDALTYFPESRLGQALNQQLSEYLDKVGLNQDSIPIVTGWVAWGIYPIIDQLLSYESETITQPLQLTRTAARETQASQKYGSIESYLTEQISPHTSNPLLQTQWKVLGENFTLSDIYVPLEAHLVDKNGKVDKKADPVNLEQWAKNQLTNPDKNGQILFIQAGPGRGKSVFCRMFANWVREHLHPIWTPILIRLRDIDAFENNIENTLRAAVKADFVKSNDGWLTDRNTRFLFVLDGFDELRMEGRTTGGIEKFLKQVGNFQTSCQQHSQLGHRFLVTGRELALHGIERFLPGNLERVEIALMNDQLQQQWLEKWSNLVGEDKANAFGEFLQAENCPERVKELAREPLLLYLLAAMHRDGELSLEMFEGTSRADAKVLIYQKALDWVLTQQRSEDLNLELTEQETDDLRRILTEAGLCVTQSGGEWTSIPMIEERLKGDDQARKLLEKARERIGDNPLRNALAAFYLRPASAADATEGAVEFVHKSFAEFLCAQRLVESLKEWVEPRRRRGGFLVSQEQLAEEVYDLLGYEGLTWEIVEYMMALLDVSPEEFVQLFQRLEEFYLDWCNGDFINAEPTSNLPQKKMLNLRKHGSLMGLREVDIYAGLNVMILLLVLNRYAQNTDEVKGKISFNPCGQPDSDSFEPTRLLRIISYSNSVKLDTFINTVSQFLSNVNLKQVNLRGINLVYADLSGANLSGADLSGADLSAVNLSGADLSGANLAGVALFEADLNSANLSRANLCSAILQDANLTSADLNEADLNEADLNEADLSRVNLSNAHLWKANLWNANLYSANLTSAKLSDAKLGNVNLNGADLSKADLSGAELSNADLTSANLSSANLSFAQLNGADLKGANFNSADLSGAWLDGIDGDEHTNWENVRGLETAENVPEGLKQLLSLSPPNPSPDAPNS
;
A
#
# COMPACT_ATOMS: atom_id res chain seq x y z
N MET A 1 -72.43 -57.03 -3.58
CA MET A 1 -72.38 -56.84 -2.11
C MET A 1 -71.09 -56.09 -1.78
N THR A 2 -71.16 -54.76 -1.70
CA THR A 2 -71.22 -54.00 -0.43
C THR A 2 -69.89 -54.11 0.36
N VAL A 3 -69.05 -53.08 0.54
CA VAL A 3 -69.30 -51.72 1.05
C VAL A 3 -70.15 -51.75 2.32
N ASN A 4 -69.72 -51.04 3.38
CA ASN A 4 -70.50 -50.68 4.58
C ASN A 4 -70.60 -51.69 5.74
N LYS A 5 -69.52 -51.88 6.51
CA LYS A 5 -69.63 -51.66 7.98
C LYS A 5 -68.34 -51.56 8.81
N PHE A 6 -67.13 -51.89 8.30
CA PHE A 6 -65.89 -51.50 9.00
C PHE A 6 -65.26 -50.21 8.47
N LYS A 7 -65.65 -49.79 7.26
CA LYS A 7 -65.40 -48.44 6.70
C LYS A 7 -66.27 -47.33 7.34
N GLN A 8 -67.08 -47.62 8.37
CA GLN A 8 -68.02 -46.63 8.94
C GLN A 8 -67.84 -46.32 10.43
N VAL A 9 -66.87 -46.92 11.14
CA VAL A 9 -66.62 -46.60 12.57
C VAL A 9 -65.23 -46.01 12.82
N TRP A 10 -64.22 -46.35 12.00
CA TRP A 10 -62.85 -45.86 12.20
C TRP A 10 -62.53 -44.49 11.56
N ARG A 11 -63.55 -43.82 11.00
CA ARG A 11 -63.47 -42.44 10.49
C ARG A 11 -64.24 -41.42 11.34
N GLN A 12 -64.74 -41.81 12.52
CA GLN A 12 -65.56 -40.92 13.35
C GLN A 12 -64.95 -40.52 14.69
N PHE A 13 -63.71 -40.89 15.01
CA PHE A 13 -63.07 -40.47 16.27
C PHE A 13 -61.57 -40.17 16.11
N PHE A 14 -61.19 -39.32 15.15
CA PHE A 14 -59.98 -38.52 15.38
C PHE A 14 -60.30 -37.60 16.57
N ASN A 15 -59.52 -37.68 17.64
CA ASN A 15 -59.36 -36.52 18.51
C ASN A 15 -57.89 -36.04 18.40
N PRO A 16 -57.63 -34.84 17.84
CA PRO A 16 -56.31 -34.20 17.78
C PRO A 16 -55.59 -34.08 19.14
N ASP A 17 -56.30 -34.26 20.25
CA ASP A 17 -55.73 -34.31 21.60
C ASP A 17 -54.96 -35.61 21.92
N GLU A 18 -55.16 -36.71 21.17
CA GLU A 18 -54.34 -37.93 21.35
C GLU A 18 -52.99 -37.86 20.62
N LEU A 19 -52.89 -37.07 19.55
CA LEU A 19 -51.59 -36.74 18.94
C LEU A 19 -50.75 -35.86 19.89
N TRP A 20 -51.43 -35.04 20.71
CA TRP A 20 -50.83 -34.23 21.77
C TRP A 20 -50.45 -35.03 23.04
N LYS A 21 -51.10 -36.17 23.29
CA LYS A 21 -50.69 -37.14 24.34
C LYS A 21 -49.50 -38.02 23.91
N LEU A 22 -49.39 -38.34 22.62
CA LEU A 22 -48.27 -39.11 22.06
C LEU A 22 -46.95 -38.33 22.15
N LEU A 23 -47.00 -37.00 22.06
CA LEU A 23 -45.85 -36.10 22.20
C LEU A 23 -45.38 -35.89 23.66
N ASN A 24 -46.13 -36.38 24.67
CA ASN A 24 -45.87 -36.06 26.09
C ASN A 24 -45.72 -37.26 27.04
N THR A 25 -45.65 -38.49 26.54
CA THR A 25 -45.32 -39.70 27.33
C THR A 25 -44.84 -40.74 26.31
N ASP A 26 -43.61 -41.27 26.27
CA ASP A 26 -42.71 -41.66 27.35
C ASP A 26 -41.27 -41.85 26.76
N ILE A 27 -40.30 -41.01 27.12
CA ILE A 27 -38.85 -41.13 26.78
C ILE A 27 -38.15 -42.23 27.64
N ARG A 28 -38.94 -43.15 28.22
CA ARG A 28 -38.46 -44.22 29.10
C ARG A 28 -38.08 -45.52 28.39
N VAL A 29 -37.98 -45.52 27.06
CA VAL A 29 -37.44 -46.67 26.31
C VAL A 29 -35.92 -46.59 26.13
N LEU A 30 -35.27 -45.54 26.64
CA LEU A 30 -33.81 -45.51 26.79
C LEU A 30 -33.42 -46.27 28.06
N GLY A 31 -32.94 -47.51 27.88
CA GLY A 31 -31.93 -48.22 28.70
C GLY A 31 -32.14 -48.37 30.20
N LYS A 32 -31.90 -49.56 30.75
CA LYS A 32 -32.01 -49.81 32.20
C LYS A 32 -31.00 -48.92 33.00
N PRO A 33 -31.41 -48.26 34.09
CA PRO A 33 -30.62 -47.25 34.83
C PRO A 33 -29.38 -47.74 35.62
N GLY A 34 -28.97 -49.00 35.45
CA GLY A 34 -27.92 -49.62 36.27
C GLY A 34 -26.50 -49.54 35.70
N GLU A 35 -26.35 -49.23 34.41
CA GLU A 35 -25.04 -49.26 33.73
C GLU A 35 -24.47 -47.86 33.43
N ILE A 36 -25.26 -46.79 33.62
CA ILE A 36 -24.86 -45.40 33.32
C ILE A 36 -23.99 -44.78 34.42
N ALA A 37 -23.91 -45.42 35.59
CA ALA A 37 -23.28 -44.85 36.77
C ALA A 37 -21.85 -45.35 37.06
N GLU A 38 -21.25 -46.23 36.25
CA GLU A 38 -19.93 -46.83 36.58
C GLU A 38 -18.77 -46.52 35.62
N ALA A 39 -18.96 -45.68 34.61
CA ALA A 39 -17.85 -45.18 33.82
C ALA A 39 -18.12 -43.74 33.38
N GLY A 40 -17.22 -42.82 33.70
CA GLY A 40 -17.27 -41.41 33.25
C GLY A 40 -17.27 -41.19 31.73
N ALA A 41 -17.48 -42.25 30.93
CA ALA A 41 -17.63 -42.27 29.47
C ALA A 41 -19.10 -42.14 29.00
N GLU A 42 -20.10 -42.10 29.90
CA GLU A 42 -21.52 -42.20 29.52
C GLU A 42 -22.27 -40.86 29.29
N VAL A 43 -21.66 -39.70 29.56
CA VAL A 43 -22.33 -38.39 29.41
C VAL A 43 -22.50 -38.00 27.93
N SER A 44 -21.48 -38.23 27.10
CA SER A 44 -21.51 -37.98 25.64
C SER A 44 -22.54 -38.87 24.94
N LYS A 45 -22.70 -40.11 25.41
CA LYS A 45 -23.71 -41.08 24.95
C LYS A 45 -25.14 -40.64 25.31
N ALA A 46 -25.34 -40.05 26.49
CA ALA A 46 -26.63 -39.46 26.86
C ALA A 46 -26.96 -38.20 26.04
N GLY A 47 -25.96 -37.37 25.70
CA GLY A 47 -26.09 -36.24 24.77
C GLY A 47 -26.46 -36.68 23.34
N LEU A 48 -25.92 -37.80 22.86
CA LEU A 48 -26.25 -38.44 21.59
C LEU A 48 -27.71 -38.96 21.55
N GLU A 49 -28.13 -39.70 22.58
CA GLU A 49 -29.52 -40.18 22.69
C GLU A 49 -30.53 -39.02 22.76
N LEU A 50 -30.10 -37.90 23.34
CA LEU A 50 -30.86 -36.66 23.41
C LEU A 50 -30.94 -35.94 22.06
N ALA A 51 -29.85 -35.86 21.29
CA ALA A 51 -29.84 -35.28 19.95
C ALA A 51 -30.74 -36.06 18.98
N ILE A 52 -30.70 -37.39 19.06
CA ILE A 52 -31.55 -38.31 18.30
C ILE A 52 -33.01 -38.15 18.72
N ALA A 53 -33.31 -38.06 20.02
CA ALA A 53 -34.67 -37.85 20.54
C ALA A 53 -35.25 -36.47 20.16
N LEU A 54 -34.40 -35.47 19.92
CA LEU A 54 -34.79 -34.12 19.48
C LEU A 54 -34.91 -33.99 17.95
N GLY A 55 -34.64 -35.05 17.18
CA GLY A 55 -34.80 -35.07 15.72
C GLY A 55 -33.66 -34.42 14.94
N LEU A 56 -32.51 -34.18 15.57
CA LEU A 56 -31.34 -33.50 14.96
C LEU A 56 -30.53 -34.40 14.01
N LEU A 57 -30.79 -35.71 14.04
CA LEU A 57 -30.11 -36.69 13.20
C LEU A 57 -31.13 -37.61 12.51
N GLY A 58 -31.32 -37.39 11.20
CA GLY A 58 -31.82 -38.34 10.22
C GLY A 58 -33.30 -38.76 10.27
N THR A 59 -34.19 -38.04 9.57
CA THR A 59 -35.25 -38.72 8.78
C THR A 59 -35.43 -38.11 7.38
N PRO A 60 -35.57 -38.91 6.30
CA PRO A 60 -35.70 -38.43 4.92
C PRO A 60 -37.07 -37.83 4.55
N ALA A 61 -37.98 -37.69 5.51
CA ALA A 61 -39.33 -37.20 5.29
C ALA A 61 -39.92 -36.62 6.59
N ALA A 62 -39.68 -35.34 6.84
CA ALA A 62 -40.61 -34.52 7.60
C ALA A 62 -40.47 -33.04 7.19
N PRO A 63 -41.33 -32.52 6.29
CA PRO A 63 -41.74 -31.15 6.45
C PRO A 63 -42.57 -31.09 7.75
N VAL A 64 -42.08 -30.35 8.75
CA VAL A 64 -42.84 -29.92 9.95
C VAL A 64 -43.26 -31.03 10.92
N ALA A 65 -42.56 -31.15 12.07
CA ALA A 65 -43.18 -31.68 13.30
C ALA A 65 -42.54 -31.24 14.64
N VAL A 66 -41.79 -30.13 14.74
CA VAL A 66 -41.67 -29.34 15.99
C VAL A 66 -41.58 -27.84 15.68
N ILE A 67 -42.48 -27.33 14.83
CA ILE A 67 -42.93 -25.94 14.94
C ILE A 67 -44.46 -25.95 14.90
N PRO A 68 -45.08 -26.24 16.05
CA PRO A 68 -46.28 -25.46 16.43
C PRO A 68 -46.19 -24.93 17.87
N ALA A 69 -44.98 -24.55 18.32
CA ALA A 69 -44.79 -23.89 19.63
C ALA A 69 -43.73 -22.76 19.66
N GLY A 70 -43.11 -22.40 18.53
CA GLY A 70 -42.10 -21.31 18.50
C GLY A 70 -40.85 -21.58 19.34
N LEU A 71 -40.40 -22.83 19.45
CA LEU A 71 -39.19 -23.19 20.21
C LEU A 71 -37.97 -23.21 19.28
N SER A 72 -36.98 -22.36 19.56
CA SER A 72 -35.65 -22.39 18.92
C SER A 72 -34.86 -23.65 19.28
N PHE A 73 -33.83 -24.01 18.51
CA PHE A 73 -32.89 -25.11 18.83
C PHE A 73 -32.35 -25.02 20.27
N VAL A 74 -32.00 -23.80 20.70
CA VAL A 74 -31.64 -23.46 22.09
C VAL A 74 -32.71 -23.95 23.09
N GLY A 75 -33.99 -23.83 22.74
CA GLY A 75 -35.12 -24.32 23.52
C GLY A 75 -35.29 -25.85 23.58
N LEU A 76 -34.79 -26.58 22.57
CA LEU A 76 -34.74 -28.05 22.50
C LEU A 76 -33.54 -28.60 23.29
N THR A 77 -32.35 -28.04 23.08
CA THR A 77 -31.14 -28.32 23.86
C THR A 77 -31.38 -28.09 25.36
N ARG A 78 -32.07 -26.99 25.72
CA ARG A 78 -32.57 -26.71 27.08
C ARG A 78 -33.42 -27.84 27.65
N LYS A 79 -34.39 -28.36 26.89
CA LYS A 79 -35.26 -29.44 27.37
C LYS A 79 -34.45 -30.70 27.63
N GLY A 80 -33.45 -30.96 26.78
CA GLY A 80 -32.64 -32.16 26.89
C GLY A 80 -31.60 -32.13 28.01
N VAL A 81 -30.90 -31.01 28.23
CA VAL A 81 -30.02 -30.81 29.41
C VAL A 81 -30.83 -30.94 30.70
N ASN A 82 -32.05 -30.38 30.74
CA ASN A 82 -32.96 -30.55 31.89
C ASN A 82 -33.49 -31.99 32.05
N LEU A 83 -33.64 -32.75 30.96
CA LEU A 83 -34.04 -34.16 31.02
C LEU A 83 -32.93 -35.05 31.60
N TYR A 84 -31.67 -34.76 31.25
CA TYR A 84 -30.48 -35.40 31.82
C TYR A 84 -30.37 -35.10 33.32
N ARG A 85 -30.55 -33.83 33.73
CA ARG A 85 -30.64 -33.41 35.15
C ARG A 85 -31.68 -34.20 35.94
N GLY A 86 -32.87 -34.38 35.36
CA GLY A 86 -33.96 -35.12 35.99
C GLY A 86 -33.65 -36.61 36.23
N LYS A 87 -32.73 -37.19 35.45
CA LYS A 87 -32.32 -38.60 35.57
C LYS A 87 -31.16 -38.83 36.55
N VAL A 88 -30.24 -37.87 36.70
CA VAL A 88 -29.00 -38.01 37.52
C VAL A 88 -29.16 -37.50 38.98
N LYS A 89 -30.23 -36.77 39.31
CA LYS A 89 -30.52 -36.24 40.67
C LYS A 89 -29.33 -35.48 41.33
N GLY A 90 -28.79 -34.47 40.64
CA GLY A 90 -27.75 -33.57 41.18
C GLY A 90 -27.63 -32.27 40.39
N LYS A 91 -26.83 -31.31 40.90
CA LYS A 91 -26.39 -30.14 40.11
C LYS A 91 -25.46 -30.65 39.00
N THR A 92 -25.73 -30.32 37.75
CA THR A 92 -24.84 -30.64 36.62
C THR A 92 -23.50 -29.94 36.83
N SER A 93 -22.42 -30.70 36.80
CA SER A 93 -21.05 -30.16 36.78
C SER A 93 -20.79 -29.39 35.46
N LEU A 94 -19.75 -28.55 35.44
CA LEU A 94 -19.41 -27.80 34.23
C LEU A 94 -18.98 -28.76 33.10
N GLU A 95 -18.32 -29.84 33.48
CA GLU A 95 -17.88 -30.95 32.65
C GLU A 95 -19.04 -31.65 31.96
N GLU A 96 -20.07 -32.01 32.72
CA GLU A 96 -21.26 -32.67 32.17
C GLU A 96 -22.08 -31.75 31.25
N TRP A 97 -22.13 -30.45 31.56
CA TRP A 97 -22.79 -29.48 30.70
C TRP A 97 -22.02 -29.29 29.39
N ALA A 98 -20.69 -29.11 29.46
CA ALA A 98 -19.85 -28.89 28.29
C ALA A 98 -19.82 -30.10 27.35
N ALA A 99 -19.83 -31.32 27.89
CA ALA A 99 -19.92 -32.56 27.14
C ALA A 99 -21.18 -32.66 26.26
N ILE A 100 -22.24 -31.93 26.60
CA ILE A 100 -23.52 -31.93 25.89
C ILE A 100 -23.66 -30.66 25.05
N ALA A 101 -23.37 -29.49 25.61
CA ALA A 101 -23.61 -28.20 24.99
C ALA A 101 -22.73 -27.94 23.76
N PHE A 102 -21.42 -28.23 23.84
CA PHE A 102 -20.50 -27.96 22.73
C PHE A 102 -20.77 -28.85 21.50
N PRO A 103 -20.90 -30.18 21.61
CA PRO A 103 -21.22 -31.00 20.44
C PRO A 103 -22.57 -30.65 19.81
N LEU A 104 -23.59 -30.34 20.62
CA LEU A 104 -24.91 -29.94 20.11
C LEU A 104 -24.85 -28.58 19.38
N ALA A 105 -24.19 -27.59 19.97
CA ALA A 105 -24.02 -26.29 19.32
C ALA A 105 -23.19 -26.40 18.02
N TYR A 106 -22.18 -27.27 18.01
CA TYR A 106 -21.35 -27.54 16.83
C TYR A 106 -22.18 -28.17 15.71
N LEU A 107 -23.02 -29.16 16.04
CA LEU A 107 -23.92 -29.79 15.07
C LEU A 107 -25.01 -28.83 14.56
N GLU A 108 -25.59 -27.99 15.42
CA GLU A 108 -26.56 -26.97 14.98
C GLU A 108 -25.94 -25.95 14.04
N ARG A 109 -24.72 -25.49 14.34
CA ARG A 109 -24.06 -24.55 13.45
C ARG A 109 -23.75 -25.21 12.11
N PHE A 110 -23.31 -26.47 12.10
CA PHE A 110 -23.09 -27.21 10.87
C PHE A 110 -24.38 -27.43 10.07
N ASP A 111 -25.49 -27.82 10.73
CA ASP A 111 -26.78 -27.99 10.07
C ASP A 111 -27.33 -26.66 9.50
N THR A 112 -27.20 -25.58 10.27
CA THR A 112 -27.54 -24.23 9.81
C THR A 112 -26.70 -23.83 8.60
N LEU A 113 -25.40 -24.08 8.64
CA LEU A 113 -24.48 -23.81 7.53
C LEU A 113 -24.85 -24.60 6.27
N VAL A 114 -25.19 -25.88 6.42
CA VAL A 114 -25.71 -26.70 5.31
C VAL A 114 -27.01 -26.09 4.78
N ARG A 115 -27.95 -25.69 5.64
CA ARG A 115 -29.20 -25.02 5.23
C ARG A 115 -28.99 -23.68 4.52
N GLU A 116 -27.94 -22.94 4.87
CA GLU A 116 -27.59 -21.64 4.27
C GLU A 116 -26.85 -21.77 2.92
N ASN A 117 -26.30 -22.94 2.60
CA ASN A 117 -25.41 -23.14 1.44
C ASN A 117 -25.91 -24.25 0.50
N ASP A 118 -26.54 -23.86 -0.61
CA ASP A 118 -27.11 -24.80 -1.60
C ASP A 118 -26.10 -25.86 -2.10
N TRP A 119 -24.84 -25.46 -2.30
CA TRP A 119 -23.78 -26.37 -2.77
C TRP A 119 -23.41 -27.43 -1.73
N LEU A 120 -23.42 -27.07 -0.43
CA LEU A 120 -23.20 -28.01 0.67
C LEU A 120 -24.40 -28.96 0.82
N GLN A 121 -25.63 -28.46 0.65
CA GLN A 121 -26.83 -29.31 0.66
C GLN A 121 -26.79 -30.37 -0.44
N GLN A 122 -26.38 -29.99 -1.65
CA GLN A 122 -26.29 -30.90 -2.78
C GLN A 122 -25.25 -32.02 -2.56
N LYS A 123 -24.14 -31.70 -1.88
CA LYS A 123 -23.07 -32.67 -1.60
C LYS A 123 -23.39 -33.60 -0.43
N ILE A 124 -23.96 -33.07 0.65
CA ILE A 124 -24.19 -33.79 1.90
C ILE A 124 -25.57 -34.49 1.93
N GLY A 125 -26.52 -34.04 1.12
CA GLY A 125 -27.93 -34.46 1.20
C GLY A 125 -28.68 -33.76 2.35
N SER A 126 -29.97 -34.06 2.52
CA SER A 126 -30.86 -33.37 3.47
C SER A 126 -30.67 -33.75 4.96
N GLY A 127 -29.44 -34.02 5.41
CA GLY A 127 -29.12 -34.24 6.82
C GLY A 127 -28.03 -35.28 7.08
N ILE A 128 -27.42 -35.20 8.28
CA ILE A 128 -26.39 -36.13 8.76
C ILE A 128 -26.96 -37.54 8.92
N SER A 129 -26.28 -38.57 8.40
CA SER A 129 -26.68 -39.97 8.60
C SER A 129 -26.46 -40.42 10.06
N ASN A 130 -27.42 -41.15 10.63
CA ASN A 130 -27.37 -41.68 11.99
C ASN A 130 -26.12 -42.54 12.30
N GLN A 131 -25.46 -43.10 11.29
CA GLN A 131 -24.23 -43.88 11.46
C GLN A 131 -22.97 -43.00 11.53
N ALA A 132 -22.94 -41.87 10.82
CA ALA A 132 -21.81 -40.95 10.81
C ALA A 132 -21.68 -40.19 12.14
N ALA A 133 -22.79 -39.62 12.64
CA ALA A 133 -22.81 -38.91 13.92
C ALA A 133 -22.49 -39.82 15.12
N LYS A 134 -22.90 -41.10 15.05
CA LYS A 134 -22.61 -42.09 16.09
C LYS A 134 -21.10 -42.39 16.20
N SER A 135 -20.43 -42.61 15.05
CA SER A 135 -18.98 -42.83 15.00
C SER A 135 -18.17 -41.62 15.49
N GLN A 136 -18.65 -40.40 15.24
CA GLN A 136 -17.97 -39.16 15.62
C GLN A 136 -18.12 -38.82 17.12
N LEU A 137 -19.26 -39.14 17.71
CA LEU A 137 -19.55 -38.91 19.13
C LEU A 137 -18.99 -40.02 20.05
N ASP A 138 -18.79 -41.24 19.52
CA ASP A 138 -18.11 -42.33 20.23
C ASP A 138 -16.62 -41.99 20.48
N GLN A 139 -15.93 -41.30 19.54
CA GLN A 139 -14.54 -40.86 19.73
C GLN A 139 -14.40 -39.67 20.70
N LEU A 140 -15.43 -38.84 20.87
CA LEU A 140 -15.47 -37.79 21.91
C LEU A 140 -15.55 -38.35 23.33
N GLY A 141 -16.06 -39.57 23.51
CA GLY A 141 -16.07 -40.27 24.80
C GLY A 141 -14.68 -40.69 25.30
N GLU A 142 -13.66 -40.66 24.42
CA GLU A 142 -12.26 -40.94 24.77
C GLU A 142 -11.51 -39.69 25.27
N LEU A 143 -12.05 -38.48 25.06
CA LEU A 143 -11.50 -37.23 25.59
C LEU A 143 -11.93 -37.04 27.06
N GLN A 144 -10.99 -37.14 27.99
CA GLN A 144 -11.23 -36.75 29.38
C GLN A 144 -11.44 -35.23 29.45
N LEU A 145 -12.69 -34.80 29.60
CA LEU A 145 -13.07 -33.40 29.78
C LEU A 145 -12.73 -32.96 31.21
N ASP A 146 -11.51 -32.44 31.41
CA ASP A 146 -11.14 -31.77 32.65
C ASP A 146 -11.59 -30.29 32.64
N GLN A 147 -11.63 -29.68 33.83
CA GLN A 147 -12.05 -28.31 34.01
C GLN A 147 -11.27 -27.32 33.12
N LYS A 148 -9.96 -27.57 32.93
CA LYS A 148 -9.08 -26.71 32.14
C LYS A 148 -9.42 -26.74 30.65
N LEU A 149 -9.71 -27.92 30.09
CA LEU A 149 -10.14 -28.08 28.70
C LEU A 149 -11.44 -27.34 28.39
N ILE A 150 -12.35 -27.29 29.37
CA ILE A 150 -13.63 -26.62 29.23
C ILE A 150 -13.47 -25.11 29.38
N GLU A 151 -12.66 -24.66 30.32
CA GLU A 151 -12.27 -23.25 30.45
C GLU A 151 -11.60 -22.76 29.15
N ASP A 152 -10.72 -23.57 28.56
CA ASP A 152 -10.08 -23.29 27.28
C ASP A 152 -11.11 -23.23 26.14
N ALA A 153 -12.07 -24.17 26.05
CA ALA A 153 -13.11 -24.19 25.02
C ALA A 153 -14.14 -23.06 25.17
N LEU A 154 -14.50 -22.67 26.40
CA LEU A 154 -15.37 -21.53 26.70
C LEU A 154 -14.70 -20.20 26.41
N THR A 155 -13.38 -20.12 26.57
CA THR A 155 -12.60 -18.93 26.26
C THR A 155 -12.32 -18.82 24.76
N TYR A 156 -11.97 -19.94 24.13
CA TYR A 156 -11.57 -19.99 22.73
C TYR A 156 -11.80 -21.37 22.10
N PHE A 157 -12.99 -21.57 21.52
CA PHE A 157 -13.37 -22.88 21.00
C PHE A 157 -12.58 -23.35 19.76
N PRO A 158 -12.37 -22.55 18.69
CA PRO A 158 -11.85 -23.03 17.40
C PRO A 158 -10.53 -23.80 17.45
N GLU A 159 -9.60 -23.41 18.32
CA GLU A 159 -8.30 -24.08 18.48
C GLU A 159 -8.15 -24.78 19.84
N SER A 160 -9.22 -24.85 20.64
CA SER A 160 -9.23 -25.72 21.83
C SER A 160 -9.10 -27.18 21.40
N ARG A 161 -8.59 -28.04 22.29
CA ARG A 161 -8.52 -29.48 22.01
C ARG A 161 -9.90 -30.08 21.69
N LEU A 162 -10.96 -29.55 22.30
CA LEU A 162 -12.34 -29.97 22.02
C LEU A 162 -12.79 -29.54 20.62
N GLY A 163 -12.52 -28.30 20.22
CA GLY A 163 -12.78 -27.80 18.86
C GLY A 163 -11.97 -28.54 17.80
N GLN A 164 -10.69 -28.81 18.05
CA GLN A 164 -9.83 -29.59 17.16
C GLN A 164 -10.33 -31.02 16.98
N ALA A 165 -10.75 -31.68 18.05
CA ALA A 165 -11.33 -33.01 17.99
C ALA A 165 -12.61 -33.03 17.15
N LEU A 166 -13.52 -32.08 17.37
CA LEU A 166 -14.76 -31.92 16.59
C LEU A 166 -14.50 -31.58 15.11
N ASN A 167 -13.52 -30.71 14.83
CA ASN A 167 -13.10 -30.38 13.47
C ASN A 167 -12.50 -31.59 12.75
N GLN A 168 -11.66 -32.38 13.42
CA GLN A 168 -11.10 -33.61 12.86
C GLN A 168 -12.22 -34.59 12.48
N GLN A 169 -13.18 -34.81 13.38
CA GLN A 169 -14.33 -35.67 13.12
C GLN A 169 -15.13 -35.20 11.91
N LEU A 170 -15.46 -33.91 11.85
CA LEU A 170 -16.21 -33.34 10.74
C LEU A 170 -15.40 -33.45 9.43
N SER A 171 -14.09 -33.23 9.49
CA SER A 171 -13.20 -33.35 8.32
C SER A 171 -13.23 -34.76 7.73
N GLU A 172 -13.11 -35.79 8.56
CA GLU A 172 -13.20 -37.19 8.12
C GLU A 172 -14.56 -37.53 7.49
N TYR A 173 -15.64 -36.92 7.97
CA TYR A 173 -16.96 -37.09 7.38
C TYR A 173 -17.10 -36.38 6.03
N LEU A 174 -16.66 -35.13 5.94
CA LEU A 174 -16.72 -34.36 4.71
C LEU A 174 -15.85 -34.99 3.61
N ASP A 175 -14.71 -35.57 3.97
CA ASP A 175 -13.87 -36.36 3.07
C ASP A 175 -14.62 -37.60 2.54
N LYS A 176 -15.28 -38.38 3.42
CA LYS A 176 -16.10 -39.55 3.04
C LYS A 176 -17.27 -39.20 2.12
N VAL A 177 -17.83 -38.00 2.25
CA VAL A 177 -18.93 -37.48 1.41
C VAL A 177 -18.42 -36.89 0.08
N GLY A 178 -17.09 -36.85 -0.12
CA GLY A 178 -16.48 -36.40 -1.37
C GLY A 178 -16.44 -34.88 -1.51
N LEU A 179 -16.29 -34.16 -0.39
CA LEU A 179 -15.96 -32.74 -0.38
C LEU A 179 -14.48 -32.54 -0.76
N ASN A 180 -14.14 -31.44 -1.45
CA ASN A 180 -12.75 -31.16 -1.81
C ASN A 180 -11.90 -30.91 -0.55
N GLN A 181 -10.67 -31.41 -0.55
CA GLN A 181 -9.67 -31.21 0.50
C GLN A 181 -9.42 -29.72 0.82
N ASP A 182 -9.51 -28.83 -0.18
CA ASP A 182 -9.37 -27.38 0.06
C ASP A 182 -10.60 -26.76 0.77
N SER A 183 -11.77 -27.37 0.63
CA SER A 183 -13.03 -26.87 1.20
C SER A 183 -13.28 -27.38 2.61
N ILE A 184 -12.70 -28.52 2.99
CA ILE A 184 -12.90 -29.14 4.31
C ILE A 184 -12.44 -28.22 5.46
N PRO A 185 -11.24 -27.58 5.43
CA PRO A 185 -10.82 -26.64 6.47
C PRO A 185 -11.71 -25.40 6.58
N ILE A 186 -12.27 -24.94 5.45
CA ILE A 186 -13.17 -23.78 5.43
C ILE A 186 -14.50 -24.13 6.12
N VAL A 187 -15.10 -25.28 5.76
CA VAL A 187 -16.38 -25.71 6.34
C VAL A 187 -16.23 -26.00 7.83
N THR A 188 -15.19 -26.73 8.24
CA THR A 188 -14.93 -27.00 9.66
C THR A 188 -14.61 -25.73 10.43
N GLY A 189 -13.87 -24.79 9.83
CA GLY A 189 -13.66 -23.45 10.36
C GLY A 189 -14.95 -22.67 10.55
N TRP A 190 -15.83 -22.60 9.56
CA TRP A 190 -17.12 -21.91 9.67
C TRP A 190 -17.98 -22.41 10.84
N VAL A 191 -17.96 -23.72 11.08
CA VAL A 191 -18.67 -24.32 12.22
C VAL A 191 -18.01 -23.93 13.53
N ALA A 192 -16.69 -24.12 13.64
CA ALA A 192 -15.95 -23.86 14.86
C ALA A 192 -15.97 -22.37 15.28
N TRP A 193 -15.82 -21.45 14.32
CA TRP A 193 -15.85 -20.00 14.56
C TRP A 193 -17.28 -19.47 14.74
N GLY A 194 -18.29 -20.13 14.15
CA GLY A 194 -19.69 -19.74 14.25
C GLY A 194 -20.45 -20.31 15.45
N ILE A 195 -19.81 -21.12 16.29
CA ILE A 195 -20.48 -21.81 17.42
C ILE A 195 -20.73 -20.88 18.61
N TYR A 196 -19.87 -19.87 18.82
CA TYR A 196 -19.87 -19.08 20.05
C TYR A 196 -21.18 -18.32 20.29
N PRO A 197 -21.85 -17.71 19.30
CA PRO A 197 -23.17 -17.11 19.50
C PRO A 197 -24.21 -18.09 20.05
N ILE A 198 -24.14 -19.37 19.67
CA ILE A 198 -25.05 -20.42 20.15
C ILE A 198 -24.71 -20.80 21.60
N ILE A 199 -23.41 -20.91 21.92
CA ILE A 199 -22.94 -21.20 23.28
C ILE A 199 -23.30 -20.07 24.25
N ASP A 200 -23.09 -18.81 23.85
CA ASP A 200 -23.42 -17.63 24.66
C ASP A 200 -24.93 -17.55 24.94
N GLN A 201 -25.76 -17.79 23.92
CA GLN A 201 -27.20 -17.94 24.11
C GLN A 201 -27.52 -19.03 25.15
N LEU A 202 -26.94 -20.22 25.04
CA LEU A 202 -27.15 -21.30 26.02
C LEU A 202 -26.73 -20.91 27.45
N LEU A 203 -25.61 -20.18 27.61
CA LEU A 203 -25.08 -19.76 28.91
C LEU A 203 -25.96 -18.70 29.60
N SER A 204 -26.50 -17.73 28.84
CA SER A 204 -27.37 -16.66 29.37
C SER A 204 -28.66 -17.18 30.04
N TYR A 205 -29.14 -18.35 29.61
CA TYR A 205 -30.36 -18.97 30.15
C TYR A 205 -30.13 -19.85 31.39
N GLU A 206 -28.90 -20.30 31.66
CA GLU A 206 -28.58 -21.22 32.78
C GLU A 206 -27.96 -20.53 34.00
N SER A 207 -28.11 -19.21 34.10
CA SER A 207 -27.30 -18.37 34.99
C SER A 207 -27.44 -18.63 36.50
N GLU A 208 -28.56 -19.17 36.96
CA GLU A 208 -28.83 -19.37 38.39
C GLU A 208 -28.34 -20.71 38.97
N THR A 209 -28.00 -21.72 38.15
CA THR A 209 -27.76 -23.12 38.65
C THR A 209 -26.32 -23.62 38.56
N ILE A 210 -25.48 -23.07 37.68
CA ILE A 210 -24.06 -23.44 37.53
C ILE A 210 -23.22 -22.40 38.29
N THR A 211 -23.26 -22.40 39.62
CA THR A 211 -22.93 -21.22 40.44
C THR A 211 -21.48 -21.05 40.90
N GLN A 212 -20.50 -21.89 40.51
CA GLN A 212 -19.12 -21.73 41.01
C GLN A 212 -18.01 -21.60 39.96
N PRO A 213 -18.13 -22.12 38.72
CA PRO A 213 -17.18 -21.77 37.66
C PRO A 213 -17.58 -20.54 36.83
N LEU A 214 -18.88 -20.23 36.71
CA LEU A 214 -19.36 -19.08 35.92
C LEU A 214 -19.04 -17.71 36.54
N GLN A 215 -18.63 -17.64 37.81
CA GLN A 215 -18.12 -16.40 38.41
C GLN A 215 -16.74 -16.00 37.88
N LEU A 216 -15.97 -16.93 37.29
CA LEU A 216 -14.67 -16.62 36.67
C LEU A 216 -14.83 -15.95 35.28
N THR A 217 -15.97 -16.12 34.61
CA THR A 217 -16.27 -15.52 33.30
C THR A 217 -17.31 -14.39 33.36
N ARG A 218 -18.14 -14.31 34.42
CA ARG A 218 -19.19 -13.29 34.60
C ARG A 218 -18.77 -12.11 35.45
N THR A 219 -18.29 -11.05 34.80
CA THR A 219 -18.78 -9.71 35.14
C THR A 219 -20.05 -9.48 34.30
N ALA A 220 -21.19 -9.37 34.98
CA ALA A 220 -22.56 -9.46 34.45
C ALA A 220 -23.02 -8.36 33.45
N ALA A 221 -22.09 -7.75 32.72
CA ALA A 221 -22.36 -6.88 31.57
C ALA A 221 -22.17 -7.59 30.21
N ARG A 222 -21.49 -8.76 30.17
CA ARG A 222 -21.04 -9.41 28.93
C ARG A 222 -22.11 -10.22 28.17
N GLU A 223 -23.09 -10.81 28.84
CA GLU A 223 -24.09 -11.70 28.20
C GLU A 223 -25.07 -10.93 27.28
N THR A 224 -25.48 -9.70 27.66
CA THR A 224 -26.30 -8.83 26.78
C THR A 224 -25.46 -8.24 25.64
N GLN A 225 -24.16 -8.03 25.87
CA GLN A 225 -23.23 -7.45 24.90
C GLN A 225 -22.83 -8.43 23.80
N ALA A 226 -22.75 -9.74 24.04
CA ALA A 226 -22.30 -10.71 23.04
C ALA A 226 -23.31 -10.89 21.89
N SER A 227 -24.60 -11.11 22.19
CA SER A 227 -25.66 -11.15 21.17
C SER A 227 -25.77 -9.82 20.40
N GLN A 228 -25.68 -8.68 21.09
CA GLN A 228 -25.62 -7.36 20.46
C GLN A 228 -24.36 -7.16 19.59
N LYS A 229 -23.21 -7.67 20.03
CA LYS A 229 -21.93 -7.62 19.30
C LYS A 229 -22.04 -8.36 17.97
N TYR A 230 -22.46 -9.63 17.97
CA TYR A 230 -22.55 -10.42 16.74
C TYR A 230 -23.64 -9.87 15.81
N GLY A 231 -24.78 -9.42 16.33
CA GLY A 231 -25.78 -8.72 15.52
C GLY A 231 -25.26 -7.42 14.90
N SER A 232 -24.44 -6.66 15.63
CA SER A 232 -23.79 -5.44 15.12
C SER A 232 -22.71 -5.75 14.08
N ILE A 233 -21.97 -6.87 14.19
CA ILE A 233 -21.03 -7.33 13.16
C ILE A 233 -21.80 -7.65 11.86
N GLU A 234 -22.88 -8.42 11.93
CA GLU A 234 -23.68 -8.76 10.75
C GLU A 234 -24.30 -7.52 10.08
N SER A 235 -24.77 -6.55 10.87
CA SER A 235 -25.24 -5.26 10.35
C SER A 235 -24.11 -4.50 9.65
N TYR A 236 -22.91 -4.44 10.22
CA TYR A 236 -21.75 -3.83 9.57
C TYR A 236 -21.39 -4.53 8.24
N LEU A 237 -21.35 -5.88 8.23
CA LEU A 237 -21.04 -6.65 7.02
C LEU A 237 -22.10 -6.45 5.92
N THR A 238 -23.37 -6.36 6.29
CA THR A 238 -24.48 -6.13 5.37
C THR A 238 -24.48 -4.70 4.83
N GLU A 239 -24.18 -3.72 5.68
CA GLU A 239 -24.29 -2.30 5.31
C GLU A 239 -23.04 -1.78 4.59
N GLN A 240 -21.84 -2.12 5.09
CA GLN A 240 -20.57 -1.53 4.67
C GLN A 240 -19.78 -2.42 3.68
N ILE A 241 -19.97 -3.73 3.71
CA ILE A 241 -19.17 -4.69 2.92
C ILE A 241 -19.97 -5.37 1.80
N SER A 242 -21.28 -5.55 1.95
CA SER A 242 -22.10 -6.23 0.94
C SER A 242 -22.48 -5.30 -0.22
N PRO A 243 -22.46 -5.79 -1.48
CA PRO A 243 -23.03 -5.07 -2.63
C PRO A 243 -24.55 -4.92 -2.57
N HIS A 244 -25.23 -5.69 -1.72
CA HIS A 244 -26.69 -5.73 -1.61
C HIS A 244 -27.23 -4.98 -0.37
N THR A 245 -26.51 -3.97 0.10
CA THR A 245 -26.94 -3.11 1.22
C THR A 245 -28.33 -2.51 0.97
N SER A 246 -29.18 -2.46 1.99
CA SER A 246 -30.51 -1.85 1.91
C SER A 246 -30.47 -0.31 1.94
N ASN A 247 -29.31 0.27 2.28
CA ASN A 247 -29.11 1.72 2.35
C ASN A 247 -28.81 2.30 0.94
N PRO A 248 -29.71 3.13 0.35
CA PRO A 248 -29.53 3.66 -0.99
C PRO A 248 -28.26 4.52 -1.16
N LEU A 249 -27.79 5.16 -0.09
CA LEU A 249 -26.55 5.97 -0.12
C LEU A 249 -25.28 5.10 -0.14
N LEU A 250 -25.35 3.86 0.34
CA LEU A 250 -24.23 2.92 0.32
C LEU A 250 -24.23 2.07 -0.96
N GLN A 251 -25.40 1.83 -1.56
CA GLN A 251 -25.50 1.16 -2.87
C GLN A 251 -24.74 1.91 -3.97
N THR A 252 -24.70 3.24 -3.93
CA THR A 252 -23.97 4.03 -4.93
C THR A 252 -22.47 3.81 -4.89
N GLN A 253 -21.90 3.34 -3.77
CA GLN A 253 -20.47 3.02 -3.67
C GLN A 253 -20.06 1.80 -4.52
N TRP A 254 -21.04 1.00 -4.93
CA TRP A 254 -20.83 -0.16 -5.79
C TRP A 254 -21.05 0.14 -7.26
N LYS A 255 -21.60 1.30 -7.62
CA LYS A 255 -21.83 1.67 -9.02
C LYS A 255 -20.55 2.14 -9.70
N VAL A 256 -20.42 1.84 -10.99
CA VAL A 256 -19.33 2.36 -11.81
C VAL A 256 -19.75 3.71 -12.37
N LEU A 257 -19.26 4.80 -11.76
CA LEU A 257 -19.28 6.15 -12.38
C LEU A 257 -20.64 6.59 -12.95
N GLY A 258 -21.73 6.34 -12.20
CA GLY A 258 -23.10 6.71 -12.58
C GLY A 258 -23.82 5.69 -13.48
N GLU A 259 -23.14 4.64 -13.92
CA GLU A 259 -23.69 3.58 -14.77
C GLU A 259 -24.76 2.74 -14.05
N ASN A 260 -25.51 1.99 -14.86
CA ASN A 260 -26.56 1.08 -14.38
C ASN A 260 -26.02 -0.27 -13.89
N PHE A 261 -24.70 -0.48 -13.92
CA PHE A 261 -24.03 -1.68 -13.44
C PHE A 261 -23.04 -1.37 -12.31
N THR A 262 -22.56 -2.43 -11.65
CA THR A 262 -21.72 -2.38 -10.46
C THR A 262 -20.26 -2.72 -10.75
N LEU A 263 -19.37 -2.38 -9.82
CA LEU A 263 -17.95 -2.73 -9.87
C LEU A 263 -17.76 -4.24 -10.10
N SER A 264 -18.57 -5.07 -9.45
CA SER A 264 -18.52 -6.54 -9.57
C SER A 264 -18.79 -7.04 -11.00
N ASP A 265 -19.64 -6.33 -11.74
CA ASP A 265 -20.03 -6.73 -13.10
C ASP A 265 -18.86 -6.59 -14.09
N ILE A 266 -18.00 -5.60 -13.89
CA ILE A 266 -16.88 -5.27 -14.79
C ILE A 266 -15.49 -5.64 -14.23
N TYR A 267 -15.38 -5.97 -12.93
CA TYR A 267 -14.11 -6.27 -12.28
C TYR A 267 -13.37 -7.46 -12.91
N VAL A 268 -12.07 -7.33 -13.12
CA VAL A 268 -11.16 -8.43 -13.47
C VAL A 268 -10.08 -8.62 -12.39
N PRO A 269 -9.60 -9.85 -12.14
CA PRO A 269 -8.53 -10.09 -11.19
C PRO A 269 -7.27 -9.28 -11.53
N LEU A 270 -6.56 -8.79 -10.52
CA LEU A 270 -5.36 -7.99 -10.70
C LEU A 270 -4.09 -8.84 -10.63
N GLU A 271 -3.03 -8.38 -11.30
CA GLU A 271 -1.68 -8.94 -11.21
C GLU A 271 -0.74 -7.98 -10.49
N ALA A 272 0.29 -8.51 -9.85
CA ALA A 272 1.26 -7.72 -9.10
C ALA A 272 2.67 -8.33 -9.14
N HIS A 273 3.69 -7.48 -9.05
CA HIS A 273 5.09 -7.88 -8.87
C HIS A 273 5.46 -7.87 -7.39
N LEU A 274 6.33 -8.80 -6.98
CA LEU A 274 6.90 -8.77 -5.63
C LEU A 274 7.84 -7.57 -5.50
N VAL A 275 7.78 -6.93 -4.33
CA VAL A 275 8.66 -5.81 -3.98
C VAL A 275 9.55 -6.27 -2.83
N ASP A 276 10.86 -6.11 -2.99
CA ASP A 276 11.81 -6.51 -1.97
C ASP A 276 11.83 -5.55 -0.77
N LYS A 277 12.63 -5.91 0.25
CA LYS A 277 12.80 -5.12 1.47
C LYS A 277 13.36 -3.71 1.21
N ASN A 278 14.03 -3.49 0.08
CA ASN A 278 14.62 -2.22 -0.31
C ASN A 278 13.66 -1.42 -1.22
N GLY A 279 12.42 -1.89 -1.41
CA GLY A 279 11.42 -1.22 -2.24
C GLY A 279 11.60 -1.44 -3.74
N LYS A 280 12.54 -2.29 -4.16
CA LYS A 280 12.79 -2.56 -5.58
C LYS A 280 11.82 -3.61 -6.08
N VAL A 281 11.15 -3.29 -7.18
CA VAL A 281 10.25 -4.19 -7.89
C VAL A 281 11.08 -5.16 -8.74
N ASP A 282 10.88 -6.46 -8.56
CA ASP A 282 11.47 -7.44 -9.47
C ASP A 282 10.66 -7.52 -10.77
N LYS A 283 10.93 -6.56 -11.67
CA LYS A 283 10.31 -6.50 -13.01
C LYS A 283 10.74 -7.64 -13.93
N LYS A 284 11.72 -8.47 -13.54
CA LYS A 284 12.18 -9.63 -14.32
C LYS A 284 11.40 -10.90 -13.98
N ALA A 285 10.82 -10.98 -12.79
CA ALA A 285 9.94 -12.07 -12.38
C ALA A 285 8.52 -11.91 -12.95
N ASP A 286 7.89 -13.04 -13.26
CA ASP A 286 6.51 -13.06 -13.75
C ASP A 286 5.54 -12.49 -12.67
N PRO A 287 4.56 -11.67 -13.07
CA PRO A 287 3.54 -11.17 -12.13
C PRO A 287 2.77 -12.31 -11.45
N VAL A 288 2.41 -12.10 -10.19
CA VAL A 288 1.53 -13.00 -9.43
C VAL A 288 0.10 -12.48 -9.44
N ASN A 289 -0.89 -13.38 -9.43
CA ASN A 289 -2.28 -12.96 -9.21
C ASN A 289 -2.44 -12.40 -7.79
N LEU A 290 -2.92 -11.15 -7.70
CA LEU A 290 -2.97 -10.39 -6.46
C LEU A 290 -3.95 -10.98 -5.46
N GLU A 291 -5.13 -11.43 -5.89
CA GLU A 291 -6.11 -12.07 -5.02
C GLU A 291 -5.59 -13.37 -4.43
N GLN A 292 -4.93 -14.21 -5.25
CA GLN A 292 -4.33 -15.45 -4.78
C GLN A 292 -3.15 -15.19 -3.86
N TRP A 293 -2.32 -14.19 -4.16
CA TRP A 293 -1.26 -13.76 -3.25
C TRP A 293 -1.86 -13.36 -1.89
N ALA A 294 -2.86 -12.48 -1.86
CA ALA A 294 -3.49 -12.05 -0.61
C ALA A 294 -4.14 -13.23 0.14
N LYS A 295 -4.82 -14.15 -0.57
CA LYS A 295 -5.40 -15.37 0.01
C LYS A 295 -4.34 -16.26 0.65
N ASN A 296 -3.26 -16.56 -0.07
CA ASN A 296 -2.17 -17.39 0.40
C ASN A 296 -1.50 -16.80 1.63
N GLN A 297 -1.35 -15.48 1.67
CA GLN A 297 -0.81 -14.79 2.82
C GLN A 297 -1.73 -14.96 4.04
N LEU A 298 -3.06 -14.82 3.88
CA LEU A 298 -4.04 -14.99 4.96
C LEU A 298 -4.11 -16.43 5.51
N THR A 299 -3.89 -17.44 4.68
CA THR A 299 -4.02 -18.86 5.06
C THR A 299 -2.73 -19.49 5.55
N ASN A 300 -1.57 -18.88 5.25
CA ASN A 300 -0.26 -19.39 5.67
C ASN A 300 0.06 -19.00 7.14
N PRO A 301 0.26 -19.98 8.06
CA PRO A 301 0.62 -19.71 9.45
C PRO A 301 1.97 -19.00 9.62
N ASP A 302 2.95 -19.26 8.74
CA ASP A 302 4.29 -18.65 8.80
C ASP A 302 4.25 -17.15 8.48
N LYS A 303 3.15 -16.69 7.86
CA LYS A 303 2.90 -15.30 7.48
C LYS A 303 1.99 -14.57 8.47
N ASN A 304 1.62 -15.17 9.61
CA ASN A 304 0.77 -14.56 10.64
C ASN A 304 1.34 -13.24 11.22
N GLY A 305 2.66 -13.07 11.22
CA GLY A 305 3.33 -11.86 11.71
C GLY A 305 3.45 -10.73 10.67
N GLN A 306 3.04 -10.96 9.41
CA GLN A 306 3.29 -10.02 8.31
C GLN A 306 2.11 -9.06 8.08
N ILE A 307 2.43 -7.83 7.69
CA ILE A 307 1.49 -6.85 7.15
C ILE A 307 1.54 -6.93 5.63
N LEU A 308 0.38 -7.02 4.99
CA LEU A 308 0.29 -7.04 3.54
C LEU A 308 0.19 -5.61 3.03
N PHE A 309 1.13 -5.19 2.18
CA PHE A 309 1.13 -3.85 1.60
C PHE A 309 1.04 -3.92 0.07
N ILE A 310 0.00 -3.31 -0.49
CA ILE A 310 -0.26 -3.29 -1.93
C ILE A 310 -0.06 -1.85 -2.44
N GLN A 311 1.00 -1.64 -3.21
CA GLN A 311 1.31 -0.36 -3.80
C GLN A 311 0.88 -0.29 -5.27
N ALA A 312 0.47 0.88 -5.74
CA ALA A 312 0.25 1.13 -7.16
C ALA A 312 0.07 2.62 -7.47
N GLY A 313 0.28 3.00 -8.72
CA GLY A 313 -0.14 4.32 -9.24
C GLY A 313 -1.66 4.57 -9.13
N PRO A 314 -2.11 5.81 -9.38
CA PRO A 314 -3.53 6.15 -9.38
C PRO A 314 -4.28 5.40 -10.48
N GLY A 315 -5.55 5.03 -10.22
CA GLY A 315 -6.40 4.36 -11.24
C GLY A 315 -6.11 2.88 -11.48
N ARG A 316 -5.10 2.30 -10.79
CA ARG A 316 -4.73 0.87 -10.89
C ARG A 316 -5.66 -0.13 -10.19
N GLY A 317 -6.72 0.36 -9.54
CA GLY A 317 -7.75 -0.49 -8.95
C GLY A 317 -7.55 -0.88 -7.48
N LYS A 318 -6.64 -0.22 -6.73
CA LYS A 318 -6.40 -0.48 -5.28
C LYS A 318 -7.69 -0.52 -4.44
N SER A 319 -8.49 0.55 -4.48
CA SER A 319 -9.72 0.65 -3.70
C SER A 319 -10.80 -0.33 -4.16
N VAL A 320 -10.87 -0.62 -5.46
CA VAL A 320 -11.80 -1.62 -6.01
C VAL A 320 -11.40 -3.01 -5.51
N PHE A 321 -10.10 -3.34 -5.55
CA PHE A 321 -9.57 -4.57 -4.97
C PHE A 321 -9.92 -4.69 -3.48
N CYS A 322 -9.71 -3.65 -2.67
CA CYS A 322 -10.08 -3.65 -1.25
C CYS A 322 -11.54 -4.03 -1.02
N ARG A 323 -12.45 -3.47 -1.82
CA ARG A 323 -13.89 -3.75 -1.74
C ARG A 323 -14.23 -5.17 -2.19
N MET A 324 -13.71 -5.60 -3.35
CA MET A 324 -13.93 -6.95 -3.87
C MET A 324 -13.38 -8.01 -2.91
N PHE A 325 -12.18 -7.78 -2.38
CA PHE A 325 -11.53 -8.69 -1.46
C PHE A 325 -12.25 -8.74 -0.11
N ALA A 326 -12.65 -7.59 0.45
CA ALA A 326 -13.45 -7.56 1.68
C ALA A 326 -14.79 -8.29 1.52
N ASN A 327 -15.50 -8.10 0.40
CA ASN A 327 -16.72 -8.86 0.12
C ASN A 327 -16.46 -10.36 -0.07
N TRP A 328 -15.36 -10.72 -0.74
CA TRP A 328 -14.98 -12.12 -0.88
C TRP A 328 -14.70 -12.78 0.48
N VAL A 329 -14.00 -12.09 1.39
CA VAL A 329 -13.74 -12.56 2.77
C VAL A 329 -15.07 -12.70 3.53
N ARG A 330 -16.02 -11.76 3.37
CA ARG A 330 -17.36 -11.86 3.95
C ARG A 330 -18.10 -13.12 3.48
N GLU A 331 -18.04 -13.45 2.19
CA GLU A 331 -18.77 -14.57 1.61
C GLU A 331 -18.11 -15.92 1.87
N HIS A 332 -16.77 -15.98 1.88
CA HIS A 332 -16.03 -17.24 1.82
C HIS A 332 -15.27 -17.56 3.10
N LEU A 333 -14.94 -16.56 3.93
CA LEU A 333 -14.09 -16.75 5.10
C LEU A 333 -14.73 -16.29 6.41
N HIS A 334 -15.76 -15.45 6.41
CA HIS A 334 -16.49 -15.13 7.64
C HIS A 334 -17.26 -16.37 8.15
N PRO A 335 -17.22 -16.72 9.45
CA PRO A 335 -16.63 -16.00 10.59
C PRO A 335 -15.17 -16.34 10.95
N ILE A 336 -14.45 -17.13 10.15
CA ILE A 336 -13.01 -17.39 10.35
C ILE A 336 -12.22 -16.09 10.27
N TRP A 337 -12.56 -15.23 9.30
CA TRP A 337 -12.07 -13.85 9.16
C TRP A 337 -13.24 -12.90 8.94
N THR A 338 -13.31 -11.85 9.76
CA THR A 338 -14.30 -10.77 9.64
C THR A 338 -13.63 -9.56 9.00
N PRO A 339 -13.99 -9.19 7.77
CA PRO A 339 -13.37 -8.06 7.08
C PRO A 339 -13.87 -6.73 7.66
N ILE A 340 -12.94 -5.83 7.94
CA ILE A 340 -13.20 -4.45 8.36
C ILE A 340 -12.53 -3.54 7.34
N LEU A 341 -13.33 -2.87 6.51
CA LEU A 341 -12.84 -1.92 5.50
C LEU A 341 -12.79 -0.52 6.11
N ILE A 342 -11.59 0.07 6.15
CA ILE A 342 -11.34 1.42 6.66
C ILE A 342 -10.68 2.20 5.55
N ARG A 343 -11.33 3.27 5.09
CA ARG A 343 -10.67 4.27 4.25
C ARG A 343 -9.82 5.15 5.16
N LEU A 344 -8.51 5.14 4.95
CA LEU A 344 -7.57 5.82 5.84
C LEU A 344 -7.78 7.34 5.86
N ARG A 345 -8.29 7.91 4.77
CA ARG A 345 -8.70 9.32 4.68
C ARG A 345 -9.88 9.73 5.58
N ASP A 346 -10.67 8.77 6.07
CA ASP A 346 -11.83 9.03 6.94
C ASP A 346 -11.41 9.11 8.42
N ILE A 347 -10.12 8.91 8.73
CA ILE A 347 -9.56 9.02 10.07
C ILE A 347 -9.12 10.47 10.26
N ASP A 348 -9.81 11.19 11.14
CA ASP A 348 -9.51 12.61 11.39
C ASP A 348 -8.18 12.78 12.13
N ALA A 349 -7.93 12.00 13.19
CA ALA A 349 -6.70 12.06 13.98
C ALA A 349 -6.21 10.67 14.41
N PHE A 350 -4.89 10.52 14.48
CA PHE A 350 -4.27 9.31 15.03
C PHE A 350 -4.19 9.37 16.55
N GLU A 351 -4.62 8.29 17.18
CA GLU A 351 -4.56 8.14 18.61
C GLU A 351 -3.19 7.62 19.07
N ASN A 352 -2.95 7.66 20.38
CA ASN A 352 -1.68 7.24 20.97
C ASN A 352 -1.37 5.74 20.76
N ASN A 353 -2.37 4.94 20.39
CA ASN A 353 -2.23 3.53 20.03
C ASN A 353 -3.21 3.14 18.91
N ILE A 354 -2.91 2.04 18.21
CA ILE A 354 -3.70 1.60 17.06
C ILE A 354 -5.13 1.20 17.43
N GLU A 355 -5.36 0.65 18.62
CA GLU A 355 -6.70 0.24 19.04
C GLU A 355 -7.67 1.42 19.09
N ASN A 356 -7.24 2.54 19.69
CA ASN A 356 -8.04 3.75 19.78
C ASN A 356 -8.28 4.36 18.39
N THR A 357 -7.27 4.33 17.52
CA THR A 357 -7.40 4.76 16.12
C THR A 357 -8.45 3.92 15.38
N LEU A 358 -8.39 2.60 15.50
CA LEU A 358 -9.38 1.69 14.90
C LEU A 358 -10.78 1.90 15.49
N ARG A 359 -10.85 2.17 16.80
CA ARG A 359 -12.12 2.44 17.50
C ARG A 359 -12.79 3.71 16.97
N ALA A 360 -12.01 4.75 16.70
CA ALA A 360 -12.49 5.97 16.07
C ALA A 360 -12.93 5.74 14.60
N ALA A 361 -12.21 4.88 13.86
CA ALA A 361 -12.43 4.65 12.44
C ALA A 361 -13.69 3.80 12.12
N VAL A 362 -13.91 2.69 12.83
CA VAL A 362 -14.94 1.70 12.44
C VAL A 362 -16.37 2.16 12.76
N LYS A 363 -16.54 3.09 13.71
CA LYS A 363 -17.82 3.71 14.14
C LYS A 363 -19.03 2.78 14.39
N ALA A 364 -18.83 1.45 14.45
CA ALA A 364 -19.87 0.44 14.69
C ALA A 364 -20.10 0.15 16.18
N ASP A 365 -21.30 -0.32 16.54
CA ASP A 365 -21.69 -0.54 17.94
C ASP A 365 -20.86 -1.64 18.63
N PHE A 366 -20.48 -2.71 17.92
CA PHE A 366 -19.62 -3.76 18.46
C PHE A 366 -18.22 -3.28 18.86
N VAL A 367 -17.80 -2.13 18.31
CA VAL A 367 -16.53 -1.46 18.62
C VAL A 367 -16.71 -0.43 19.72
N LYS A 368 -17.84 0.29 19.79
CA LYS A 368 -18.07 1.33 20.82
C LYS A 368 -18.46 0.77 22.19
N SER A 369 -19.18 -0.36 22.21
CA SER A 369 -19.80 -0.90 23.42
C SER A 369 -18.96 -1.94 24.17
N ASN A 370 -17.81 -2.34 23.59
CA ASN A 370 -16.97 -3.42 24.11
C ASN A 370 -15.50 -3.00 24.19
N ASP A 371 -14.99 -2.84 25.40
CA ASP A 371 -13.58 -2.48 25.65
C ASP A 371 -12.61 -3.57 25.18
N GLY A 372 -13.03 -4.85 25.17
CA GLY A 372 -12.18 -5.99 24.81
C GLY A 372 -12.36 -6.52 23.39
N TRP A 373 -12.92 -5.75 22.46
CA TRP A 373 -13.30 -6.24 21.12
C TRP A 373 -12.14 -6.81 20.28
N LEU A 374 -10.91 -6.28 20.44
CA LEU A 374 -9.68 -6.81 19.81
C LEU A 374 -9.03 -7.97 20.58
N THR A 375 -9.34 -8.12 21.87
CA THR A 375 -8.79 -9.21 22.71
C THR A 375 -9.71 -10.43 22.75
N ASP A 376 -10.87 -10.36 22.08
CA ASP A 376 -11.79 -11.48 21.98
C ASP A 376 -11.25 -12.54 21.03
N ARG A 377 -10.85 -13.67 21.60
CA ARG A 377 -10.27 -14.79 20.87
C ARG A 377 -11.23 -15.43 19.87
N ASN A 378 -12.55 -15.27 20.05
CA ASN A 378 -13.57 -15.84 19.19
C ASN A 378 -13.90 -14.96 17.98
N THR A 379 -13.17 -13.86 17.76
CA THR A 379 -13.34 -13.02 16.57
C THR A 379 -11.98 -12.63 15.99
N ARG A 380 -11.78 -12.87 14.70
CA ARG A 380 -10.58 -12.44 13.98
C ARG A 380 -10.95 -11.41 12.93
N PHE A 381 -10.50 -10.17 13.13
CA PHE A 381 -10.62 -9.13 12.12
C PHE A 381 -9.48 -9.16 11.11
N LEU A 382 -9.84 -8.99 9.84
CA LEU A 382 -8.94 -8.55 8.78
C LEU A 382 -9.20 -7.06 8.54
N PHE A 383 -8.27 -6.21 8.96
CA PHE A 383 -8.34 -4.78 8.71
C PHE A 383 -7.80 -4.47 7.32
N VAL A 384 -8.70 -4.08 6.42
CA VAL A 384 -8.38 -3.61 5.07
C VAL A 384 -8.32 -2.08 5.12
N LEU A 385 -7.10 -1.56 5.14
CA LEU A 385 -6.78 -0.14 5.24
C LEU A 385 -6.52 0.43 3.84
N ASP A 386 -7.49 1.15 3.30
CA ASP A 386 -7.44 1.66 1.92
C ASP A 386 -6.94 3.12 1.88
N GLY A 387 -5.92 3.39 1.06
CA GLY A 387 -5.46 4.76 0.76
C GLY A 387 -4.44 5.33 1.77
N PHE A 388 -3.30 4.65 1.96
CA PHE A 388 -2.22 5.10 2.83
C PHE A 388 -1.66 6.47 2.46
N ASP A 389 -1.63 6.81 1.17
CA ASP A 389 -1.25 8.12 0.65
C ASP A 389 -2.31 9.22 0.87
N GLU A 390 -3.49 8.85 1.40
CA GLU A 390 -4.62 9.74 1.67
C GLU A 390 -4.82 9.98 3.18
N LEU A 391 -3.88 9.56 4.00
CA LEU A 391 -3.92 9.76 5.44
C LEU A 391 -3.95 11.26 5.79
N ARG A 392 -5.01 11.68 6.50
CA ARG A 392 -5.11 13.05 7.01
C ARG A 392 -4.06 13.25 8.10
N MET A 393 -3.11 14.12 7.81
CA MET A 393 -2.00 14.45 8.69
C MET A 393 -2.43 15.42 9.80
N GLU A 394 -3.49 15.12 10.58
CA GLU A 394 -3.78 15.97 11.75
C GLU A 394 -2.69 15.80 12.81
N GLY A 395 -1.94 16.88 13.04
CA GLY A 395 -0.95 16.98 14.11
C GLY A 395 0.51 16.96 13.64
N ARG A 396 0.90 17.98 12.88
CA ARG A 396 2.26 18.51 12.64
C ARG A 396 3.43 17.85 13.41
N THR A 397 3.78 16.61 13.06
CA THR A 397 5.10 16.03 13.27
C THR A 397 5.34 15.03 12.15
N THR A 398 6.56 15.03 11.60
CA THR A 398 7.05 14.11 10.56
C THR A 398 7.01 12.63 10.94
N GLY A 399 6.51 12.28 12.12
CA GLY A 399 6.36 10.91 12.57
C GLY A 399 4.97 10.32 12.41
N GLY A 400 3.93 11.01 11.92
CA GLY A 400 2.55 10.49 11.93
C GLY A 400 2.35 9.19 11.12
N ILE A 401 2.77 9.21 9.84
CA ILE A 401 2.69 8.08 8.91
C ILE A 401 3.59 6.92 9.36
N GLU A 402 4.85 7.25 9.68
CA GLU A 402 5.82 6.30 10.21
C GLU A 402 5.30 5.65 11.50
N LYS A 403 4.80 6.46 12.44
CA LYS A 403 4.24 6.01 13.72
C LYS A 403 3.01 5.15 13.48
N PHE A 404 2.17 5.47 12.50
CA PHE A 404 1.03 4.64 12.14
C PHE A 404 1.48 3.27 11.64
N LEU A 405 2.36 3.19 10.63
CA LEU A 405 2.89 1.91 10.16
C LEU A 405 3.65 1.14 11.24
N LYS A 406 4.41 1.83 12.10
CA LYS A 406 5.05 1.22 13.26
C LYS A 406 4.04 0.71 14.28
N GLN A 407 2.96 1.45 14.55
CA GLN A 407 1.89 0.99 15.43
C GLN A 407 1.20 -0.25 14.86
N VAL A 408 0.91 -0.27 13.55
CA VAL A 408 0.37 -1.46 12.85
C VAL A 408 1.38 -2.62 12.89
N GLY A 409 2.66 -2.35 12.62
CA GLY A 409 3.78 -3.31 12.68
C GLY A 409 3.94 -3.98 14.03
N ASN A 410 3.97 -3.15 15.08
CA ASN A 410 4.10 -3.58 16.46
C ASN A 410 2.86 -4.38 16.90
N PHE A 411 1.66 -3.96 16.46
CA PHE A 411 0.43 -4.68 16.76
C PHE A 411 0.40 -6.04 16.05
N GLN A 412 0.76 -6.12 14.77
CA GLN A 412 0.86 -7.39 14.04
C GLN A 412 1.92 -8.32 14.66
N THR A 413 3.04 -7.77 15.13
CA THR A 413 4.05 -8.53 15.89
C THR A 413 3.47 -9.06 17.21
N SER A 414 2.68 -8.23 17.91
CA SER A 414 1.97 -8.65 19.13
C SER A 414 0.95 -9.75 18.86
N CYS A 415 0.28 -9.72 17.70
CA CYS A 415 -0.62 -10.80 17.24
C CYS A 415 0.11 -12.14 17.10
N GLN A 416 1.38 -12.13 16.66
CA GLN A 416 2.18 -13.34 16.56
C GLN A 416 2.60 -13.89 17.94
N GLN A 417 2.88 -12.99 18.90
CA GLN A 417 3.39 -13.37 20.23
C GLN A 417 2.29 -13.74 21.23
N HIS A 418 1.07 -13.22 21.02
CA HIS A 418 -0.05 -13.42 21.91
C HIS A 418 -1.20 -14.10 21.17
N SER A 419 -1.48 -15.36 21.53
CA SER A 419 -2.63 -16.13 20.99
C SER A 419 -4.00 -15.50 21.23
N GLN A 420 -4.07 -14.41 22.00
CA GLN A 420 -5.30 -13.65 22.23
C GLN A 420 -5.61 -12.65 21.10
N LEU A 421 -4.63 -12.30 20.28
CA LEU A 421 -4.70 -11.27 19.26
C LEU A 421 -4.56 -11.91 17.87
N GLY A 422 -5.67 -12.39 17.29
CA GLY A 422 -5.66 -13.15 16.03
C GLY A 422 -5.89 -12.32 14.76
N HIS A 423 -5.51 -11.04 14.75
CA HIS A 423 -5.89 -10.08 13.70
C HIS A 423 -4.83 -9.92 12.60
N ARG A 424 -5.26 -9.40 11.45
CA ARG A 424 -4.38 -9.14 10.30
C ARG A 424 -4.65 -7.79 9.66
N PHE A 425 -3.61 -7.21 9.06
CA PHE A 425 -3.68 -5.97 8.30
C PHE A 425 -3.32 -6.16 6.83
N LEU A 426 -4.14 -5.58 5.97
CA LEU A 426 -3.86 -5.32 4.56
C LEU A 426 -3.93 -3.82 4.34
N VAL A 427 -2.90 -3.23 3.76
CA VAL A 427 -2.76 -1.79 3.54
C VAL A 427 -2.56 -1.53 2.05
N THR A 428 -3.23 -0.52 1.50
CA THR A 428 -2.96 -0.05 0.12
C THR A 428 -2.39 1.36 0.12
N GLY A 429 -1.58 1.71 -0.88
CA GLY A 429 -1.06 3.08 -1.03
C GLY A 429 -0.43 3.35 -2.39
N ARG A 430 -0.02 4.60 -2.64
CA ARG A 430 0.93 4.92 -3.73
C ARG A 430 2.35 4.51 -3.33
N GLU A 431 3.15 4.09 -4.30
CA GLU A 431 4.59 3.82 -4.12
C GLU A 431 5.30 5.03 -3.51
N LEU A 432 5.03 6.22 -4.07
CA LEU A 432 5.50 7.54 -3.59
C LEU A 432 5.20 7.84 -2.12
N ALA A 433 4.22 7.20 -1.50
CA ALA A 433 3.91 7.43 -0.09
C ALA A 433 4.84 6.69 0.87
N LEU A 434 5.57 5.69 0.37
CA LEU A 434 6.58 4.97 1.14
C LEU A 434 7.99 5.54 0.91
N HIS A 435 8.17 6.32 -0.15
CA HIS A 435 9.41 7.05 -0.43
C HIS A 435 9.73 8.03 0.70
N GLY A 436 10.93 7.95 1.28
CA GLY A 436 11.32 8.77 2.42
C GLY A 436 11.39 8.01 3.73
N ILE A 437 10.67 6.91 3.86
CA ILE A 437 10.45 6.22 5.13
C ILE A 437 10.82 4.73 5.11
N GLU A 438 11.45 4.23 4.04
CA GLU A 438 11.79 2.82 3.83
C GLU A 438 12.58 2.23 5.01
N ARG A 439 13.59 2.96 5.50
CA ARG A 439 14.38 2.60 6.69
C ARG A 439 13.57 2.52 7.98
N PHE A 440 12.39 3.13 8.02
CA PHE A 440 11.49 3.13 9.17
C PHE A 440 10.27 2.22 8.98
N LEU A 441 10.13 1.60 7.81
CA LEU A 441 9.09 0.62 7.58
C LEU A 441 9.27 -0.55 8.55
N PRO A 442 8.18 -1.09 9.07
CA PRO A 442 8.26 -2.22 9.98
C PRO A 442 8.84 -3.42 9.22
N GLY A 443 9.80 -4.14 9.82
CA GLY A 443 10.52 -5.24 9.15
C GLY A 443 9.66 -6.47 8.82
N ASN A 444 8.38 -6.46 9.23
CA ASN A 444 7.36 -7.45 8.92
C ASN A 444 6.34 -6.93 7.87
N LEU A 445 6.82 -6.14 6.90
CA LEU A 445 6.02 -5.64 5.79
C LEU A 445 6.30 -6.47 4.53
N GLU A 446 5.28 -7.16 4.03
CA GLU A 446 5.34 -7.89 2.76
C GLU A 446 4.68 -7.04 1.67
N ARG A 447 5.44 -6.66 0.64
CA ARG A 447 5.03 -5.68 -0.37
C ARG A 447 4.81 -6.29 -1.74
N VAL A 448 3.80 -5.79 -2.45
CA VAL A 448 3.55 -6.06 -3.87
C VAL A 448 3.14 -4.79 -4.60
N GLU A 449 3.50 -4.70 -5.88
CA GLU A 449 3.12 -3.60 -6.77
C GLU A 449 2.16 -4.06 -7.86
N ILE A 450 0.99 -3.44 -7.99
CA ILE A 450 0.00 -3.81 -9.02
C ILE A 450 0.57 -3.54 -10.41
N ALA A 451 0.66 -4.59 -11.23
CA ALA A 451 1.14 -4.55 -12.59
C ALA A 451 0.13 -3.86 -13.54
N LEU A 452 0.58 -3.50 -14.74
CA LEU A 452 -0.35 -3.15 -15.82
C LEU A 452 -1.14 -4.41 -16.23
N MET A 453 -2.38 -4.24 -16.70
CA MET A 453 -3.09 -5.36 -17.31
C MET A 453 -2.28 -5.90 -18.48
N ASN A 454 -2.05 -7.21 -18.49
CA ASN A 454 -1.57 -7.91 -19.67
C ASN A 454 -2.73 -8.08 -20.67
N ASP A 455 -2.41 -8.58 -21.87
CA ASP A 455 -3.40 -8.73 -22.94
C ASP A 455 -4.55 -9.70 -22.55
N GLN A 456 -4.26 -10.71 -21.73
CA GLN A 456 -5.26 -11.66 -21.26
C GLN A 456 -6.28 -11.00 -20.31
N LEU A 457 -5.82 -10.20 -19.35
CA LEU A 457 -6.69 -9.49 -18.42
C LEU A 457 -7.51 -8.40 -19.12
N GLN A 458 -6.90 -7.67 -20.07
CA GLN A 458 -7.61 -6.69 -20.87
C GLN A 458 -8.71 -7.35 -21.71
N GLN A 459 -8.46 -8.51 -22.30
CA GLN A 459 -9.46 -9.25 -23.05
C GLN A 459 -10.62 -9.73 -22.16
N GLN A 460 -10.34 -10.25 -20.95
CA GLN A 460 -11.40 -10.61 -19.99
C GLN A 460 -12.26 -9.41 -19.61
N TRP A 461 -11.64 -8.23 -19.49
CA TRP A 461 -12.36 -6.99 -19.21
C TRP A 461 -13.27 -6.61 -20.39
N LEU A 462 -12.77 -6.70 -21.62
CA LEU A 462 -13.55 -6.43 -22.85
C LEU A 462 -14.73 -7.40 -23.02
N GLU A 463 -14.57 -8.67 -22.64
CA GLU A 463 -15.66 -9.66 -22.64
C GLU A 463 -16.77 -9.28 -21.64
N LYS A 464 -16.40 -8.85 -20.43
CA LYS A 464 -17.36 -8.34 -19.46
C LYS A 464 -18.04 -7.06 -19.95
N TRP A 465 -17.28 -6.15 -20.55
CA TRP A 465 -17.81 -4.94 -21.18
C TRP A 465 -18.82 -5.27 -22.28
N SER A 466 -18.52 -6.23 -23.15
CA SER A 466 -19.41 -6.73 -24.21
C SER A 466 -20.76 -7.20 -23.65
N ASN A 467 -20.76 -7.93 -22.53
CA ASN A 467 -22.00 -8.34 -21.87
C ASN A 467 -22.84 -7.16 -21.34
N LEU A 468 -22.20 -6.03 -21.02
CA LEU A 468 -22.86 -4.85 -20.47
C LEU A 468 -23.39 -3.91 -21.55
N VAL A 469 -22.65 -3.71 -22.65
CA VAL A 469 -22.97 -2.68 -23.67
C VAL A 469 -23.36 -3.24 -25.03
N GLY A 470 -23.24 -4.55 -25.22
CA GLY A 470 -23.50 -5.26 -26.48
C GLY A 470 -22.24 -5.50 -27.31
N GLU A 471 -22.26 -6.61 -28.04
CA GLU A 471 -21.12 -7.14 -28.80
C GLU A 471 -20.60 -6.17 -29.87
N ASP A 472 -21.51 -5.51 -30.60
CA ASP A 472 -21.15 -4.55 -31.65
C ASP A 472 -20.29 -3.39 -31.11
N LYS A 473 -20.69 -2.80 -29.98
CA LYS A 473 -19.99 -1.65 -29.38
C LYS A 473 -18.66 -2.06 -28.75
N ALA A 474 -18.62 -3.22 -28.11
CA ALA A 474 -17.40 -3.72 -27.49
C ALA A 474 -16.36 -4.16 -28.54
N ASN A 475 -16.79 -4.83 -29.61
CA ASN A 475 -15.92 -5.21 -30.72
C ASN A 475 -15.36 -3.97 -31.42
N ALA A 476 -16.18 -2.95 -31.68
CA ALA A 476 -15.71 -1.69 -32.25
C ALA A 476 -14.64 -1.01 -31.37
N PHE A 477 -14.78 -1.04 -30.04
CA PHE A 477 -13.76 -0.52 -29.14
C PHE A 477 -12.48 -1.40 -29.11
N GLY A 478 -12.62 -2.72 -29.19
CA GLY A 478 -11.49 -3.64 -29.35
C GLY A 478 -10.70 -3.35 -30.64
N GLU A 479 -11.41 -3.16 -31.75
CA GLU A 479 -10.83 -2.74 -33.04
C GLU A 479 -10.14 -1.37 -32.93
N PHE A 480 -10.74 -0.42 -32.20
CA PHE A 480 -10.12 0.88 -31.92
C PHE A 480 -8.76 0.74 -31.22
N LEU A 481 -8.63 -0.15 -30.22
CA LEU A 481 -7.36 -0.38 -29.51
C LEU A 481 -6.33 -1.14 -30.38
N GLN A 482 -6.80 -2.01 -31.26
CA GLN A 482 -5.94 -2.83 -32.12
C GLN A 482 -5.55 -2.15 -33.43
N ALA A 483 -6.16 -1.02 -33.77
CA ALA A 483 -5.90 -0.29 -35.00
C ALA A 483 -4.40 0.06 -35.14
N GLU A 484 -3.85 -0.08 -36.34
CA GLU A 484 -2.42 0.18 -36.61
C GLU A 484 -2.03 1.63 -36.33
N ASN A 485 -2.96 2.58 -36.49
CA ASN A 485 -2.77 4.00 -36.19
C ASN A 485 -3.10 4.38 -34.73
N CYS A 486 -3.48 3.42 -33.87
CA CYS A 486 -3.67 3.69 -32.45
C CYS A 486 -2.31 3.89 -31.77
N PRO A 487 -2.03 5.08 -31.18
CA PRO A 487 -0.73 5.33 -30.57
C PRO A 487 -0.44 4.32 -29.44
N GLU A 488 0.77 3.78 -29.40
CA GLU A 488 1.19 2.81 -28.39
C GLU A 488 0.94 3.29 -26.96
N ARG A 489 0.97 4.60 -26.73
CA ARG A 489 0.70 5.19 -25.40
C ARG A 489 -0.77 5.09 -25.00
N VAL A 490 -1.70 5.17 -25.94
CA VAL A 490 -3.13 4.93 -25.67
C VAL A 490 -3.34 3.46 -25.30
N LYS A 491 -2.66 2.54 -26.01
CA LYS A 491 -2.68 1.10 -25.68
C LYS A 491 -2.13 0.83 -24.27
N GLU A 492 -1.04 1.51 -23.88
CA GLU A 492 -0.49 1.44 -22.53
C GLU A 492 -1.45 1.99 -21.46
N LEU A 493 -2.10 3.14 -21.70
CA LEU A 493 -3.08 3.71 -20.77
C LEU A 493 -4.34 2.83 -20.66
N ALA A 494 -4.75 2.18 -21.75
CA ALA A 494 -5.84 1.20 -21.77
C ALA A 494 -5.51 -0.10 -21.00
N ARG A 495 -4.33 -0.23 -20.41
CA ARG A 495 -3.98 -1.29 -19.47
C ARG A 495 -4.18 -0.88 -18.00
N GLU A 496 -4.65 0.34 -17.74
CA GLU A 496 -5.09 0.80 -16.41
C GLU A 496 -6.62 0.72 -16.29
N PRO A 497 -7.19 0.06 -15.26
CA PRO A 497 -8.64 -0.19 -15.19
C PRO A 497 -9.52 1.05 -15.35
N LEU A 498 -9.16 2.17 -14.70
CA LEU A 498 -9.94 3.40 -14.79
C LEU A 498 -9.90 4.03 -16.20
N LEU A 499 -8.71 4.13 -16.79
CA LEU A 499 -8.55 4.74 -18.10
C LEU A 499 -9.13 3.85 -19.20
N LEU A 500 -9.01 2.53 -19.08
CA LEU A 500 -9.69 1.57 -19.96
C LEU A 500 -11.20 1.78 -19.95
N TYR A 501 -11.80 1.90 -18.76
CA TYR A 501 -13.22 2.21 -18.64
C TYR A 501 -13.59 3.55 -19.30
N LEU A 502 -12.84 4.63 -19.01
CA LEU A 502 -13.13 5.96 -19.57
C LEU A 502 -13.05 5.96 -21.10
N LEU A 503 -12.01 5.34 -21.67
CA LEU A 503 -11.86 5.17 -23.12
C LEU A 503 -13.02 4.37 -23.71
N ALA A 504 -13.39 3.25 -23.10
CA ALA A 504 -14.47 2.38 -23.57
C ALA A 504 -15.83 3.09 -23.54
N ALA A 505 -16.12 3.82 -22.45
CA ALA A 505 -17.37 4.55 -22.28
C ALA A 505 -17.49 5.72 -23.26
N MET A 506 -16.44 6.52 -23.43
CA MET A 506 -16.44 7.62 -24.41
C MET A 506 -16.55 7.10 -25.85
N HIS A 507 -15.88 5.98 -26.17
CA HIS A 507 -16.00 5.36 -27.49
C HIS A 507 -17.41 4.81 -27.75
N ARG A 508 -18.03 4.14 -26.76
CA ARG A 508 -19.41 3.63 -26.81
C ARG A 508 -20.42 4.72 -27.18
N ASP A 509 -20.12 5.95 -26.77
CA ASP A 509 -20.98 7.13 -26.93
C ASP A 509 -20.54 8.05 -28.09
N GLY A 510 -19.50 7.68 -28.84
CA GLY A 510 -19.07 8.37 -30.06
C GLY A 510 -18.21 9.61 -29.85
N GLU A 511 -17.66 9.82 -28.65
CA GLU A 511 -16.88 11.01 -28.29
C GLU A 511 -15.36 10.85 -28.55
N LEU A 512 -14.94 9.70 -29.08
CA LEU A 512 -13.53 9.32 -29.17
C LEU A 512 -13.19 8.81 -30.57
N SER A 513 -12.19 9.43 -31.22
CA SER A 513 -11.62 8.98 -32.50
C SER A 513 -10.10 8.87 -32.43
N LEU A 514 -9.50 8.06 -33.30
CA LEU A 514 -8.05 7.82 -33.30
C LEU A 514 -7.25 9.07 -33.71
N GLU A 515 -7.82 9.88 -34.59
CA GLU A 515 -7.24 11.14 -35.08
C GLU A 515 -6.93 12.11 -33.93
N MET A 516 -7.67 12.01 -32.81
CA MET A 516 -7.48 12.85 -31.63
C MET A 516 -6.12 12.64 -30.95
N PHE A 517 -5.52 11.45 -31.09
CA PHE A 517 -4.30 11.08 -30.36
C PHE A 517 -3.03 11.17 -31.23
N GLU A 518 -3.15 11.55 -32.51
CA GLU A 518 -1.99 11.68 -33.40
C GLU A 518 -0.96 12.69 -32.87
N GLY A 519 0.29 12.25 -32.73
CA GLY A 519 1.41 13.11 -32.29
C GLY A 519 1.45 13.44 -30.79
N THR A 520 0.56 12.88 -29.96
CA THR A 520 0.50 13.17 -28.51
C THR A 520 1.59 12.45 -27.70
N SER A 521 2.18 13.09 -26.68
CA SER A 521 3.01 12.41 -25.68
C SER A 521 2.15 11.61 -24.68
N ARG A 522 2.76 10.82 -23.79
CA ARG A 522 2.00 10.04 -22.79
C ARG A 522 1.19 10.93 -21.82
N ALA A 523 1.79 12.03 -21.36
CA ALA A 523 1.11 12.99 -20.49
C ALA A 523 -0.04 13.68 -21.26
N ASP A 524 0.21 14.09 -22.50
CA ASP A 524 -0.79 14.74 -23.36
C ASP A 524 -1.97 13.82 -23.65
N ALA A 525 -1.72 12.53 -23.90
CA ALA A 525 -2.79 11.54 -24.12
C ALA A 525 -3.66 11.36 -22.86
N LYS A 526 -3.05 11.30 -21.67
CA LYS A 526 -3.79 11.18 -20.40
C LYS A 526 -4.60 12.44 -20.10
N VAL A 527 -4.01 13.62 -20.31
CA VAL A 527 -4.68 14.93 -20.22
C VAL A 527 -5.86 15.01 -21.17
N LEU A 528 -5.67 14.58 -22.43
CA LEU A 528 -6.72 14.55 -23.44
C LEU A 528 -7.87 13.64 -23.02
N ILE A 529 -7.59 12.45 -22.47
CA ILE A 529 -8.62 11.54 -21.95
C ILE A 529 -9.43 12.22 -20.84
N TYR A 530 -8.79 12.86 -19.88
CA TYR A 530 -9.52 13.56 -18.81
C TYR A 530 -10.29 14.77 -19.30
N GLN A 531 -9.72 15.54 -20.22
CA GLN A 531 -10.40 16.66 -20.87
C GLN A 531 -11.65 16.18 -21.59
N LYS A 532 -11.54 15.11 -22.38
CA LYS A 532 -12.67 14.53 -23.12
C LYS A 532 -13.70 13.90 -22.19
N ALA A 533 -13.26 13.24 -21.11
CA ALA A 533 -14.16 12.71 -20.11
C ALA A 533 -14.95 13.83 -19.42
N LEU A 534 -14.29 14.94 -19.08
CA LEU A 534 -14.95 16.12 -18.51
C LEU A 534 -15.96 16.73 -19.49
N ASP A 535 -15.57 16.92 -20.76
CA ASP A 535 -16.44 17.43 -21.81
C ASP A 535 -17.65 16.52 -22.03
N TRP A 536 -17.43 15.20 -22.11
CA TRP A 536 -18.46 14.18 -22.26
C TRP A 536 -19.48 14.18 -21.11
N VAL A 537 -19.01 14.24 -19.86
CA VAL A 537 -19.90 14.34 -18.69
C VAL A 537 -20.69 15.65 -18.68
N LEU A 538 -20.09 16.75 -19.15
CA LEU A 538 -20.76 18.06 -19.27
C LEU A 538 -21.82 18.10 -20.38
N THR A 539 -21.76 17.21 -21.37
CA THR A 539 -22.54 17.34 -22.62
C THR A 539 -23.48 16.18 -22.96
N GLN A 540 -23.16 14.93 -22.60
CA GLN A 540 -23.87 13.75 -23.15
C GLN A 540 -24.51 12.80 -22.13
N GLN A 541 -24.01 12.74 -20.89
CA GLN A 541 -24.21 11.54 -20.07
C GLN A 541 -25.54 11.43 -19.27
N ARG A 542 -26.64 12.10 -19.63
CA ARG A 542 -27.87 12.08 -18.80
C ARG A 542 -29.15 11.79 -19.59
N SER A 543 -30.12 11.16 -18.91
CA SER A 543 -31.50 10.98 -19.42
C SER A 543 -32.11 12.33 -19.81
N GLU A 544 -32.94 12.36 -20.87
CA GLU A 544 -33.51 13.59 -21.47
C GLU A 544 -34.05 14.59 -20.43
N ASP A 545 -34.66 14.12 -19.34
CA ASP A 545 -35.24 14.98 -18.30
C ASP A 545 -34.24 15.65 -17.34
N LEU A 546 -33.02 15.12 -17.18
CA LEU A 546 -32.04 15.61 -16.19
C LEU A 546 -31.01 16.59 -16.77
N ASN A 547 -30.79 16.54 -18.09
CA ASN A 547 -29.96 17.52 -18.80
C ASN A 547 -30.68 18.85 -18.94
N LEU A 548 -31.94 18.87 -19.35
CA LEU A 548 -32.70 20.12 -19.55
C LEU A 548 -32.80 21.00 -18.28
N GLU A 549 -32.94 20.42 -17.09
CA GLU A 549 -33.06 21.19 -15.83
C GLU A 549 -31.73 21.73 -15.27
N LEU A 550 -30.59 21.16 -15.69
CA LEU A 550 -29.24 21.54 -15.21
C LEU A 550 -28.46 22.38 -16.21
N THR A 551 -28.58 22.07 -17.50
CA THR A 551 -27.79 22.69 -18.57
C THR A 551 -28.58 23.76 -19.32
N GLU A 552 -29.61 24.34 -18.71
CA GLU A 552 -30.44 25.39 -19.32
C GLU A 552 -29.69 26.73 -19.55
N GLN A 553 -28.34 26.75 -19.63
CA GLN A 553 -27.49 27.57 -20.55
C GLN A 553 -25.98 27.72 -20.21
N GLU A 554 -25.39 27.05 -19.21
CA GLU A 554 -24.12 27.55 -18.62
C GLU A 554 -23.02 26.47 -18.38
N THR A 555 -22.55 25.80 -19.45
CA THR A 555 -21.47 24.76 -19.38
C THR A 555 -20.15 25.30 -18.83
N ASP A 556 -19.80 26.54 -19.18
CA ASP A 556 -18.55 27.19 -18.76
C ASP A 556 -18.57 27.52 -17.27
N ASP A 557 -19.71 27.99 -16.74
CA ASP A 557 -19.88 28.25 -15.30
C ASP A 557 -19.79 26.96 -14.48
N LEU A 558 -20.31 25.84 -14.99
CA LEU A 558 -20.18 24.53 -14.34
C LEU A 558 -18.73 24.04 -14.35
N ARG A 559 -18.03 24.18 -15.47
CA ARG A 559 -16.58 23.91 -15.55
C ARG A 559 -15.81 24.76 -14.56
N ARG A 560 -16.17 26.04 -14.42
CA ARG A 560 -15.58 26.97 -13.45
C ARG A 560 -15.78 26.52 -12.00
N ILE A 561 -16.97 26.06 -11.65
CA ILE A 561 -17.25 25.48 -10.32
C ILE A 561 -16.38 24.24 -10.07
N LEU A 562 -16.24 23.35 -11.06
CA LEU A 562 -15.47 22.11 -10.93
C LEU A 562 -13.97 22.35 -10.78
N THR A 563 -13.40 23.28 -11.54
CA THR A 563 -11.98 23.65 -11.45
C THR A 563 -11.66 24.31 -10.11
N GLU A 564 -12.54 25.19 -9.61
CA GLU A 564 -12.41 25.75 -8.25
C GLU A 564 -12.61 24.70 -7.16
N ALA A 565 -13.52 23.73 -7.35
CA ALA A 565 -13.67 22.61 -6.44
C ALA A 565 -12.42 21.72 -6.40
N GLY A 566 -11.86 21.36 -7.57
CA GLY A 566 -10.63 20.58 -7.70
C GLY A 566 -9.44 21.26 -7.04
N LEU A 567 -9.32 22.59 -7.24
CA LEU A 567 -8.35 23.41 -6.51
C LEU A 567 -8.56 23.30 -5.00
N CYS A 568 -9.76 23.61 -4.49
CA CYS A 568 -10.06 23.57 -3.04
C CYS A 568 -9.82 22.21 -2.39
N VAL A 569 -10.17 21.11 -3.08
CA VAL A 569 -9.92 19.73 -2.63
C VAL A 569 -8.42 19.47 -2.50
N THR A 570 -7.65 19.92 -3.49
CA THR A 570 -6.19 19.86 -3.43
C THR A 570 -5.65 20.73 -2.28
N GLN A 571 -6.23 21.92 -2.03
CA GLN A 571 -5.81 22.80 -0.93
C GLN A 571 -6.14 22.27 0.47
N SER A 572 -7.18 21.43 0.59
CA SER A 572 -7.64 20.89 1.86
C SER A 572 -6.89 19.61 2.28
N GLY A 573 -6.00 19.08 1.43
CA GLY A 573 -5.28 17.83 1.68
C GLY A 573 -6.19 16.60 1.74
N GLY A 574 -7.42 16.71 1.22
CA GLY A 574 -8.43 15.66 1.27
C GLY A 574 -9.07 15.40 -0.09
N GLU A 575 -10.12 14.60 -0.13
CA GLU A 575 -10.93 14.40 -1.35
C GLU A 575 -12.19 15.28 -1.37
N TRP A 576 -12.37 16.18 -0.39
CA TRP A 576 -13.55 17.02 -0.35
C TRP A 576 -13.27 18.48 0.00
N THR A 577 -14.19 19.35 -0.42
CA THR A 577 -14.25 20.76 -0.04
C THR A 577 -15.66 21.17 0.34
N SER A 578 -15.80 22.15 1.21
CA SER A 578 -17.10 22.74 1.54
C SER A 578 -17.60 23.66 0.42
N ILE A 579 -18.92 23.67 0.16
CA ILE A 579 -19.55 24.60 -0.80
C ILE A 579 -19.26 26.07 -0.43
N PRO A 580 -19.33 26.50 0.85
CA PRO A 580 -18.98 27.87 1.22
C PRO A 580 -17.55 28.30 0.83
N MET A 581 -16.59 27.37 0.82
CA MET A 581 -15.23 27.66 0.37
C MET A 581 -15.18 27.89 -1.15
N ILE A 582 -15.96 27.13 -1.93
CA ILE A 582 -16.10 27.36 -3.37
C ILE A 582 -16.81 28.70 -3.65
N GLU A 583 -17.91 28.99 -2.95
CA GLU A 583 -18.67 30.25 -3.07
C GLU A 583 -17.78 31.49 -2.80
N GLU A 584 -16.89 31.42 -1.80
CA GLU A 584 -15.94 32.49 -1.48
C GLU A 584 -15.00 32.79 -2.66
N ARG A 585 -14.54 31.75 -3.37
CA ARG A 585 -13.65 31.88 -4.54
C ARG A 585 -14.38 32.38 -5.77
N LEU A 586 -15.66 32.07 -5.90
CA LEU A 586 -16.53 32.52 -6.99
C LEU A 586 -17.10 33.94 -6.77
N LYS A 587 -16.65 34.69 -5.75
CA LYS A 587 -17.15 36.07 -5.51
C LYS A 587 -16.99 37.03 -6.69
N GLY A 588 -15.97 36.82 -7.52
CA GLY A 588 -15.74 37.61 -8.74
C GLY A 588 -16.61 37.16 -9.93
N ASP A 589 -17.29 36.02 -9.82
CA ASP A 589 -18.06 35.38 -10.89
C ASP A 589 -19.53 35.23 -10.47
N ASP A 590 -20.32 36.26 -10.76
CA ASP A 590 -21.72 36.35 -10.37
C ASP A 590 -22.61 35.27 -11.03
N GLN A 591 -22.21 34.68 -12.16
CA GLN A 591 -23.00 33.64 -12.84
C GLN A 591 -22.76 32.29 -12.18
N ALA A 592 -21.51 31.83 -12.12
CA ALA A 592 -21.13 30.59 -11.45
C ALA A 592 -21.57 30.56 -9.98
N ARG A 593 -21.42 31.68 -9.24
CA ARG A 593 -21.88 31.79 -7.85
C ARG A 593 -23.40 31.63 -7.75
N LYS A 594 -24.18 32.31 -8.58
CA LYS A 594 -25.65 32.18 -8.58
C LYS A 594 -26.09 30.78 -8.98
N LEU A 595 -25.36 30.12 -9.87
CA LEU A 595 -25.62 28.74 -10.25
C LEU A 595 -25.43 27.82 -9.04
N LEU A 596 -24.34 27.97 -8.30
CA LEU A 596 -24.07 27.22 -7.06
C LEU A 596 -25.10 27.53 -5.95
N GLU A 597 -25.50 28.80 -5.78
CA GLU A 597 -26.53 29.22 -4.81
C GLU A 597 -27.91 28.65 -5.16
N LYS A 598 -28.36 28.76 -6.42
CA LYS A 598 -29.62 28.14 -6.89
C LYS A 598 -29.61 26.63 -6.68
N ALA A 599 -28.45 26.02 -6.91
CA ALA A 599 -28.26 24.61 -6.75
C ALA A 599 -28.32 24.16 -5.27
N ARG A 600 -27.92 25.05 -4.35
CA ARG A 600 -28.10 24.90 -2.89
C ARG A 600 -29.53 25.14 -2.42
N GLU A 601 -30.28 26.07 -3.03
CA GLU A 601 -31.69 26.32 -2.70
C GLU A 601 -32.63 25.22 -3.19
N ARG A 602 -32.29 24.56 -4.31
CA ARG A 602 -33.04 23.43 -4.89
C ARG A 602 -32.75 22.07 -4.23
N ILE A 603 -32.14 22.02 -3.03
CA ILE A 603 -31.82 20.78 -2.28
C ILE A 603 -33.11 20.13 -1.73
N GLY A 604 -33.92 19.64 -2.65
CA GLY A 604 -34.98 18.66 -2.49
C GLY A 604 -34.86 17.70 -3.67
N ASP A 605 -33.78 16.90 -3.67
CA ASP A 605 -33.44 15.79 -4.57
C ASP A 605 -33.41 16.05 -6.10
N ASN A 606 -32.19 16.29 -6.63
CA ASN A 606 -31.58 15.54 -7.76
C ASN A 606 -30.61 16.36 -8.60
N PRO A 607 -30.87 17.60 -9.03
CA PRO A 607 -30.11 18.16 -10.16
C PRO A 607 -28.63 18.40 -9.85
N LEU A 608 -28.29 19.22 -8.85
CA LEU A 608 -26.89 19.47 -8.47
C LEU A 608 -26.23 18.20 -7.92
N ARG A 609 -26.98 17.40 -7.15
CA ARG A 609 -26.51 16.13 -6.59
C ARG A 609 -26.16 15.13 -7.69
N ASN A 610 -26.87 15.12 -8.81
CA ASN A 610 -26.61 14.26 -9.97
C ASN A 610 -25.56 14.86 -10.91
N ALA A 611 -25.47 16.19 -11.04
CA ALA A 611 -24.35 16.83 -11.72
C ALA A 611 -23.04 16.56 -10.98
N LEU A 612 -22.99 16.87 -9.68
CA LEU A 612 -21.87 16.58 -8.80
C LEU A 612 -21.60 15.08 -8.76
N ALA A 613 -22.59 14.19 -8.57
CA ALA A 613 -22.36 12.75 -8.62
C ALA A 613 -21.82 12.24 -9.98
N ALA A 614 -22.18 12.88 -11.09
CA ALA A 614 -21.62 12.58 -12.41
C ALA A 614 -20.15 13.06 -12.55
N PHE A 615 -19.75 14.11 -11.83
CA PHE A 615 -18.36 14.54 -11.69
C PHE A 615 -17.62 13.89 -10.53
N TYR A 616 -18.15 12.78 -10.01
CA TYR A 616 -17.56 12.07 -8.88
C TYR A 616 -17.61 12.83 -7.57
N LEU A 617 -18.64 13.64 -7.31
CA LEU A 617 -18.73 14.53 -6.14
C LEU A 617 -19.87 14.11 -5.21
N ARG A 618 -19.57 13.65 -3.98
CA ARG A 618 -20.57 13.30 -2.97
C ARG A 618 -20.92 14.51 -2.08
N PRO A 619 -22.20 14.73 -1.71
CA PRO A 619 -22.55 15.51 -0.53
C PRO A 619 -22.00 14.81 0.72
N ALA A 620 -21.18 15.48 1.54
CA ALA A 620 -20.69 14.91 2.79
C ALA A 620 -21.86 14.36 3.65
N SER A 621 -21.64 13.21 4.29
CA SER A 621 -22.71 12.46 4.95
C SER A 621 -23.39 13.27 6.05
N ALA A 622 -24.72 13.16 6.12
CA ALA A 622 -25.61 13.81 7.09
C ALA A 622 -25.35 13.50 8.59
N ALA A 623 -24.26 12.81 8.94
CA ALA A 623 -23.89 12.50 10.31
C ALA A 623 -23.17 13.67 11.01
N ASP A 624 -22.53 14.57 10.26
CA ASP A 624 -21.87 15.75 10.80
C ASP A 624 -22.49 16.99 10.15
N ALA A 625 -22.95 17.93 10.99
CA ALA A 625 -23.66 19.15 10.61
C ALA A 625 -22.77 20.12 9.80
N THR A 626 -22.35 19.72 8.61
CA THR A 626 -21.61 20.55 7.66
C THR A 626 -22.51 20.82 6.47
N GLU A 627 -22.82 22.10 6.28
CA GLU A 627 -23.52 22.61 5.11
C GLU A 627 -22.79 22.13 3.84
N GLY A 628 -23.48 21.37 2.98
CA GLY A 628 -23.07 20.93 1.64
C GLY A 628 -21.57 20.89 1.33
N ALA A 629 -20.97 19.70 1.25
CA ALA A 629 -19.62 19.49 0.75
C ALA A 629 -19.61 18.76 -0.59
N VAL A 630 -18.45 18.74 -1.25
CA VAL A 630 -18.19 18.20 -2.58
C VAL A 630 -16.99 17.24 -2.48
N GLU A 631 -17.19 15.91 -2.62
CA GLU A 631 -16.13 14.87 -2.47
C GLU A 631 -15.77 14.16 -3.79
N PHE A 632 -14.58 14.35 -4.36
CA PHE A 632 -14.06 13.63 -5.55
C PHE A 632 -13.86 12.12 -5.29
N VAL A 633 -14.43 11.24 -6.14
CA VAL A 633 -14.21 9.77 -6.05
C VAL A 633 -12.81 9.36 -6.52
N HIS A 634 -12.11 10.21 -7.28
CA HIS A 634 -10.75 9.92 -7.75
C HIS A 634 -9.84 11.14 -7.63
N LYS A 635 -8.80 11.00 -6.80
CA LYS A 635 -7.79 12.04 -6.54
C LYS A 635 -7.13 12.60 -7.81
N SER A 636 -6.85 11.78 -8.84
CA SER A 636 -6.20 12.30 -10.06
C SER A 636 -7.10 13.16 -10.94
N PHE A 637 -8.42 12.98 -10.85
CA PHE A 637 -9.33 13.89 -11.54
C PHE A 637 -9.38 15.26 -10.84
N ALA A 638 -9.33 15.29 -9.50
CA ALA A 638 -9.18 16.53 -8.75
C ALA A 638 -7.84 17.23 -9.06
N GLU A 639 -6.74 16.47 -9.11
CA GLU A 639 -5.40 16.96 -9.52
C GLU A 639 -5.44 17.55 -10.95
N PHE A 640 -6.14 16.91 -11.89
CA PHE A 640 -6.34 17.42 -13.25
C PHE A 640 -7.13 18.74 -13.30
N LEU A 641 -8.25 18.83 -12.57
CA LEU A 641 -9.05 20.05 -12.47
C LEU A 641 -8.28 21.20 -11.80
N CYS A 642 -7.48 20.88 -10.78
CA CYS A 642 -6.55 21.82 -10.16
C CYS A 642 -5.53 22.34 -11.19
N ALA A 643 -4.94 21.45 -11.99
CA ALA A 643 -4.01 21.83 -13.05
C ALA A 643 -4.67 22.74 -14.11
N GLN A 644 -5.90 22.43 -14.54
CA GLN A 644 -6.66 23.32 -15.43
C GLN A 644 -6.83 24.72 -14.84
N ARG A 645 -7.22 24.79 -13.56
CA ARG A 645 -7.39 26.08 -12.87
C ARG A 645 -6.08 26.87 -12.83
N LEU A 646 -4.95 26.20 -12.54
CA LEU A 646 -3.64 26.84 -12.53
C LEU A 646 -3.29 27.39 -13.91
N VAL A 647 -3.46 26.59 -14.98
CA VAL A 647 -3.16 26.99 -16.35
C VAL A 647 -3.99 28.21 -16.79
N GLU A 648 -5.26 28.30 -16.41
CA GLU A 648 -6.09 29.49 -16.66
C GLU A 648 -5.41 30.75 -16.11
N SER A 649 -4.96 30.74 -14.85
CA SER A 649 -4.25 31.89 -14.26
C SER A 649 -2.88 32.14 -14.88
N LEU A 650 -2.10 31.09 -15.19
CA LEU A 650 -0.80 31.26 -15.84
C LEU A 650 -0.91 31.96 -17.20
N LYS A 651 -1.98 31.66 -17.98
CA LYS A 651 -2.28 32.34 -19.24
C LYS A 651 -2.67 33.80 -19.03
N GLU A 652 -3.52 34.08 -18.05
CA GLU A 652 -3.90 35.46 -17.70
C GLU A 652 -2.71 36.31 -17.22
N TRP A 653 -1.74 35.70 -16.54
CA TRP A 653 -0.52 36.37 -16.08
C TRP A 653 0.37 36.86 -17.23
N VAL A 654 0.23 36.33 -18.44
CA VAL A 654 1.02 36.79 -19.61
C VAL A 654 0.18 37.53 -20.64
N GLU A 655 -1.12 37.69 -20.41
CA GLU A 655 -1.99 38.39 -21.35
C GLU A 655 -1.66 39.91 -21.40
N PRO A 656 -1.41 40.48 -22.61
CA PRO A 656 -1.06 41.88 -22.74
C PRO A 656 -2.27 42.82 -22.68
N ARG A 657 -2.12 44.01 -22.08
CA ARG A 657 -3.15 45.05 -22.12
C ARG A 657 -3.27 45.66 -23.51
N ARG A 658 -4.48 45.61 -24.09
CA ARG A 658 -4.80 46.12 -25.44
C ARG A 658 -4.41 47.58 -25.74
N ARG A 659 -4.22 48.46 -24.75
CA ARG A 659 -4.06 49.92 -24.98
C ARG A 659 -3.06 50.69 -24.10
N ARG A 660 -2.37 50.08 -23.14
CA ARG A 660 -1.52 50.82 -22.17
C ARG A 660 -0.09 50.31 -21.95
N GLY A 661 0.35 49.27 -22.67
CA GLY A 661 1.60 48.58 -22.33
C GLY A 661 1.48 47.83 -20.99
N GLY A 662 2.27 46.77 -20.82
CA GLY A 662 2.21 45.89 -19.65
C GLY A 662 1.10 44.84 -19.72
N PHE A 663 1.01 44.04 -18.66
CA PHE A 663 0.15 42.85 -18.55
C PHE A 663 -1.23 43.17 -17.97
N LEU A 664 -2.21 42.32 -18.27
CA LEU A 664 -3.57 42.40 -17.72
C LEU A 664 -3.50 42.36 -16.19
N VAL A 665 -2.84 41.34 -15.66
CA VAL A 665 -2.49 41.13 -14.25
C VAL A 665 -1.17 41.82 -13.93
N SER A 666 -1.15 42.77 -12.99
CA SER A 666 0.09 43.44 -12.55
C SER A 666 1.00 42.50 -11.74
N GLN A 667 2.25 42.89 -11.46
CA GLN A 667 3.15 42.07 -10.63
C GLN A 667 2.65 41.92 -9.19
N GLU A 668 2.07 42.99 -8.63
CA GLU A 668 1.40 42.95 -7.32
C GLU A 668 0.21 41.98 -7.30
N GLN A 669 -0.62 42.00 -8.35
CA GLN A 669 -1.77 41.09 -8.48
C GLN A 669 -1.32 39.63 -8.69
N LEU A 670 -0.26 39.41 -9.48
CA LEU A 670 0.33 38.08 -9.65
C LEU A 670 0.79 37.53 -8.30
N ALA A 671 1.45 38.34 -7.47
CA ALA A 671 1.84 37.91 -6.13
C ALA A 671 0.61 37.54 -5.27
N GLU A 672 -0.47 38.32 -5.31
CA GLU A 672 -1.73 37.98 -4.62
C GLU A 672 -2.31 36.64 -5.09
N GLU A 673 -2.33 36.40 -6.40
CA GLU A 673 -2.82 35.15 -6.99
C GLU A 673 -1.90 33.96 -6.70
N VAL A 674 -0.57 34.15 -6.68
CA VAL A 674 0.38 33.10 -6.27
C VAL A 674 0.08 32.65 -4.85
N TYR A 675 -0.13 33.56 -3.89
CA TYR A 675 -0.50 33.14 -2.53
C TYR A 675 -1.87 32.47 -2.48
N ASP A 676 -2.82 32.88 -3.31
CA ASP A 676 -4.13 32.24 -3.36
C ASP A 676 -4.10 30.82 -3.95
N LEU A 677 -3.33 30.63 -5.02
CA LEU A 677 -3.28 29.41 -5.83
C LEU A 677 -2.15 28.45 -5.45
N LEU A 678 -1.10 28.91 -4.77
CA LEU A 678 0.10 28.12 -4.48
C LEU A 678 0.54 28.21 -3.01
N GLY A 679 -0.15 29.03 -2.20
CA GLY A 679 0.10 29.17 -0.75
C GLY A 679 -0.52 28.08 0.12
N TYR A 680 -0.73 26.89 -0.42
CA TYR A 680 -1.16 25.67 0.26
C TYR A 680 -0.21 24.53 -0.12
N GLU A 681 -0.34 23.35 0.52
CA GLU A 681 0.49 22.14 0.33
C GLU A 681 1.24 21.99 -1.02
N GLY A 682 2.39 21.30 -0.98
CA GLY A 682 3.24 21.10 -2.15
C GLY A 682 2.50 20.56 -3.38
N LEU A 683 2.77 21.13 -4.56
CA LEU A 683 2.25 20.63 -5.82
C LEU A 683 2.70 19.18 -6.02
N THR A 684 1.75 18.30 -6.34
CA THR A 684 2.07 16.92 -6.70
C THR A 684 2.66 16.85 -8.11
N TRP A 685 3.44 15.79 -8.36
CA TRP A 685 3.96 15.50 -9.70
C TRP A 685 2.87 15.48 -10.77
N GLU A 686 1.73 14.84 -10.47
CA GLU A 686 0.61 14.74 -11.42
C GLU A 686 0.02 16.10 -11.79
N ILE A 687 -0.14 17.01 -10.82
CA ILE A 687 -0.66 18.36 -11.11
C ILE A 687 0.28 19.09 -12.06
N VAL A 688 1.59 19.01 -11.81
CA VAL A 688 2.59 19.71 -12.61
C VAL A 688 2.68 19.11 -14.02
N GLU A 689 2.62 17.78 -14.16
CA GLU A 689 2.56 17.12 -15.47
C GLU A 689 1.31 17.53 -16.27
N TYR A 690 0.12 17.48 -15.65
CA TYR A 690 -1.11 17.90 -16.32
C TYR A 690 -1.07 19.37 -16.70
N MET A 691 -0.55 20.22 -15.83
CA MET A 691 -0.41 21.65 -16.07
C MET A 691 0.48 21.91 -17.28
N MET A 692 1.65 21.28 -17.35
CA MET A 692 2.57 21.46 -18.50
C MET A 692 1.98 20.98 -19.82
N ALA A 693 1.25 19.86 -19.82
CA ALA A 693 0.57 19.35 -21.01
C ALA A 693 -0.62 20.24 -21.45
N LEU A 694 -1.27 20.95 -20.52
CA LEU A 694 -2.36 21.90 -20.80
C LEU A 694 -1.88 23.32 -21.16
N LEU A 695 -0.63 23.66 -20.83
CA LEU A 695 -0.08 25.01 -20.98
C LEU A 695 0.28 25.29 -22.45
N ASP A 696 -0.74 25.63 -23.23
CA ASP A 696 -0.61 26.07 -24.62
C ASP A 696 -0.45 27.60 -24.69
N VAL A 697 0.79 28.08 -24.76
CA VAL A 697 1.18 29.50 -24.89
C VAL A 697 2.30 29.65 -25.92
N SER A 698 2.43 30.83 -26.52
CA SER A 698 3.52 31.12 -27.46
C SER A 698 4.90 31.10 -26.79
N PRO A 699 5.99 30.86 -27.54
CA PRO A 699 7.36 30.94 -27.03
C PRO A 699 7.68 32.24 -26.28
N GLU A 700 7.17 33.38 -26.77
CA GLU A 700 7.33 34.69 -26.12
C GLU A 700 6.57 34.78 -24.79
N GLU A 701 5.33 34.32 -24.74
CA GLU A 701 4.53 34.26 -23.51
C GLU A 701 5.16 33.31 -22.49
N PHE A 702 5.74 32.20 -22.94
CA PHE A 702 6.45 31.24 -22.08
C PHE A 702 7.67 31.89 -21.38
N VAL A 703 8.45 32.68 -22.12
CA VAL A 703 9.58 33.45 -21.57
C VAL A 703 9.10 34.54 -20.59
N GLN A 704 7.99 35.21 -20.90
CA GLN A 704 7.41 36.23 -20.02
C GLN A 704 6.89 35.62 -18.71
N LEU A 705 6.20 34.47 -18.78
CA LEU A 705 5.73 33.74 -17.62
C LEU A 705 6.89 33.39 -16.68
N PHE A 706 7.96 32.84 -17.26
CA PHE A 706 9.19 32.52 -16.53
C PHE A 706 9.76 33.74 -15.81
N GLN A 707 9.96 34.86 -16.51
CA GLN A 707 10.54 36.07 -15.93
C GLN A 707 9.71 36.63 -14.77
N ARG A 708 8.38 36.62 -14.91
CA ARG A 708 7.48 37.13 -13.86
C ARG A 708 7.45 36.25 -12.62
N LEU A 709 7.52 34.93 -12.81
CA LEU A 709 7.64 33.97 -11.70
C LEU A 709 9.03 34.05 -11.03
N GLU A 710 10.08 34.27 -11.80
CA GLU A 710 11.44 34.44 -11.29
C GLU A 710 11.54 35.72 -10.42
N GLU A 711 10.91 36.82 -10.85
CA GLU A 711 10.80 38.04 -10.05
C GLU A 711 10.10 37.77 -8.71
N PHE A 712 8.95 37.08 -8.72
CA PHE A 712 8.28 36.68 -7.48
C PHE A 712 9.18 35.80 -6.60
N TYR A 713 9.88 34.82 -7.18
CA TYR A 713 10.77 33.92 -6.44
C TYR A 713 11.89 34.68 -5.73
N LEU A 714 12.47 35.69 -6.39
CA LEU A 714 13.52 36.53 -5.80
C LEU A 714 12.99 37.40 -4.66
N ASP A 715 11.84 38.04 -4.85
CA ASP A 715 11.16 38.83 -3.80
C ASP A 715 10.81 37.95 -2.58
N TRP A 716 10.35 36.72 -2.83
CA TRP A 716 10.10 35.74 -1.79
C TRP A 716 11.39 35.34 -1.05
N CYS A 717 12.49 35.08 -1.77
CA CYS A 717 13.79 34.75 -1.16
C CYS A 717 14.32 35.90 -0.28
N ASN A 718 14.02 37.14 -0.62
CA ASN A 718 14.37 38.33 0.17
C ASN A 718 13.45 38.54 1.38
N GLY A 719 12.34 37.80 1.44
CA GLY A 719 11.33 37.89 2.50
C GLY A 719 10.40 39.09 2.35
N ASP A 720 10.26 39.64 1.14
CA ASP A 720 9.49 40.88 0.91
C ASP A 720 8.01 40.70 1.26
N PHE A 721 7.46 39.51 1.04
CA PHE A 721 6.06 39.20 1.36
C PHE A 721 5.82 38.89 2.84
N ILE A 722 6.68 38.07 3.46
CA ILE A 722 6.53 37.66 4.86
C ILE A 722 6.83 38.79 5.84
N ASN A 723 7.72 39.72 5.46
CA ASN A 723 8.09 40.88 6.27
C ASN A 723 7.24 42.13 5.97
N ALA A 724 6.30 42.06 5.02
CA ALA A 724 5.42 43.17 4.69
C ALA A 724 4.49 43.54 5.87
N GLU A 725 4.11 44.83 5.92
CA GLU A 725 3.14 45.36 6.86
C GLU A 725 1.79 44.60 6.79
N PRO A 726 1.03 44.46 7.89
CA PRO A 726 -0.15 43.57 7.96
C PRO A 726 -1.21 43.77 6.86
N THR A 727 -1.37 44.98 6.33
CA THR A 727 -2.33 45.28 5.25
C THR A 727 -1.87 44.76 3.88
N SER A 728 -0.57 44.56 3.70
CA SER A 728 0.06 44.09 2.46
C SER A 728 0.69 42.70 2.61
N ASN A 729 0.66 42.11 3.80
CA ASN A 729 1.21 40.79 4.10
C ASN A 729 0.34 39.69 3.46
N LEU A 730 0.76 39.24 2.27
CA LEU A 730 0.04 38.24 1.48
C LEU A 730 -0.08 36.87 2.18
N PRO A 731 1.00 36.32 2.80
CA PRO A 731 0.86 35.08 3.57
C PRO A 731 -0.18 35.21 4.69
N GLN A 732 -0.24 36.36 5.38
CA GLN A 732 -1.20 36.59 6.46
C GLN A 732 -2.63 36.66 5.93
N LYS A 733 -2.86 37.35 4.81
CA LYS A 733 -4.18 37.40 4.16
C LYS A 733 -4.67 35.99 3.81
N LYS A 734 -3.83 35.17 3.17
CA LYS A 734 -4.18 33.79 2.79
C LYS A 734 -4.41 32.90 4.02
N MET A 735 -3.54 32.98 5.03
CA MET A 735 -3.73 32.25 6.31
C MET A 735 -5.07 32.59 6.97
N LEU A 736 -5.45 33.87 7.02
CA LEU A 736 -6.74 34.29 7.59
C LEU A 736 -7.93 33.82 6.76
N ASN A 737 -7.80 33.74 5.43
CA ASN A 737 -8.82 33.16 4.56
C ASN A 737 -8.99 31.66 4.86
N LEU A 738 -7.90 30.89 4.85
CA LEU A 738 -7.91 29.45 5.12
C LEU A 738 -8.53 29.10 6.49
N ARG A 739 -8.25 29.91 7.52
CA ARG A 739 -8.82 29.71 8.87
C ARG A 739 -10.34 29.87 8.93
N LYS A 740 -10.95 30.70 8.06
CA LYS A 740 -12.42 30.82 8.01
C LYS A 740 -13.09 29.52 7.59
N HIS A 741 -12.38 28.67 6.88
CA HIS A 741 -12.88 27.40 6.34
C HIS A 741 -12.33 26.17 7.07
N GLY A 742 -11.82 26.35 8.30
CA GLY A 742 -11.38 25.25 9.17
C GLY A 742 -9.94 24.79 9.00
N SER A 743 -9.16 25.37 8.06
CA SER A 743 -7.74 25.03 7.93
C SER A 743 -6.89 25.67 9.02
N LEU A 744 -6.03 24.86 9.64
CA LEU A 744 -5.15 25.27 10.74
C LEU A 744 -3.78 25.77 10.28
N MET A 745 -3.55 25.94 8.96
CA MET A 745 -2.26 26.39 8.41
C MET A 745 -1.74 27.68 9.07
N GLY A 746 -0.44 27.69 9.34
CA GLY A 746 0.28 28.80 9.92
C GLY A 746 0.79 29.78 8.87
N LEU A 747 1.10 30.99 9.31
CA LEU A 747 1.63 32.07 8.45
C LEU A 747 2.85 31.61 7.64
N ARG A 748 3.84 30.98 8.30
CA ARG A 748 5.05 30.49 7.64
C ARG A 748 4.79 29.32 6.70
N GLU A 749 3.84 28.44 7.01
CA GLU A 749 3.51 27.32 6.11
C GLU A 749 3.00 27.84 4.77
N VAL A 750 2.06 28.79 4.81
CA VAL A 750 1.53 29.44 3.60
C VAL A 750 2.65 30.06 2.78
N ASP A 751 3.56 30.77 3.45
CA ASP A 751 4.71 31.43 2.81
C ASP A 751 5.71 30.46 2.20
N ILE A 752 6.06 29.40 2.94
CA ILE A 752 6.96 28.35 2.46
C ILE A 752 6.37 27.67 1.22
N TYR A 753 5.11 27.25 1.27
CA TYR A 753 4.50 26.56 0.14
C TYR A 753 4.37 27.46 -1.09
N ALA A 754 4.01 28.73 -0.94
CA ALA A 754 3.96 29.67 -2.07
C ALA A 754 5.31 29.74 -2.79
N GLY A 755 6.41 29.91 -2.05
CA GLY A 755 7.75 29.98 -2.63
C GLY A 755 8.25 28.66 -3.20
N LEU A 756 8.05 27.54 -2.49
CA LEU A 756 8.47 26.22 -2.96
C LEU A 756 7.69 25.78 -4.21
N ASN A 757 6.38 26.05 -4.26
CA ASN A 757 5.56 25.76 -5.43
C ASN A 757 5.98 26.61 -6.63
N VAL A 758 6.28 27.90 -6.45
CA VAL A 758 6.86 28.71 -7.54
C VAL A 758 8.24 28.19 -7.97
N MET A 759 9.08 27.74 -7.04
CA MET A 759 10.35 27.10 -7.37
C MET A 759 10.14 25.83 -8.23
N ILE A 760 9.15 24.99 -7.91
CA ILE A 760 8.78 23.82 -8.72
C ILE A 760 8.38 24.25 -10.13
N LEU A 761 7.53 25.28 -10.28
CA LEU A 761 7.14 25.80 -11.59
C LEU A 761 8.37 26.27 -12.38
N LEU A 762 9.29 27.01 -11.77
CA LEU A 762 10.51 27.50 -12.43
C LEU A 762 11.43 26.35 -12.86
N LEU A 763 11.59 25.31 -12.03
CA LEU A 763 12.36 24.11 -12.36
C LEU A 763 11.78 23.39 -13.58
N VAL A 764 10.46 23.20 -13.62
CA VAL A 764 9.79 22.49 -14.70
C VAL A 764 9.74 23.31 -15.99
N LEU A 765 9.45 24.62 -15.92
CA LEU A 765 9.52 25.51 -17.07
C LEU A 765 10.93 25.53 -17.67
N ASN A 766 11.97 25.57 -16.83
CA ASN A 766 13.35 25.48 -17.28
C ASN A 766 13.65 24.15 -17.99
N ARG A 767 13.22 23.02 -17.40
CA ARG A 767 13.41 21.70 -18.00
C ARG A 767 12.73 21.58 -19.37
N TYR A 768 11.49 22.06 -19.47
CA TYR A 768 10.78 22.12 -20.74
C TYR A 768 11.54 22.97 -21.76
N ALA A 769 12.03 24.15 -21.35
CA ALA A 769 12.76 25.03 -22.24
C ALA A 769 14.06 24.43 -22.80
N GLN A 770 14.78 23.61 -22.02
CA GLN A 770 16.02 22.97 -22.51
C GLN A 770 15.77 21.92 -23.62
N ASN A 771 14.54 21.40 -23.69
CA ASN A 771 14.11 20.41 -24.67
C ASN A 771 13.38 21.01 -25.89
N THR A 772 13.14 22.33 -25.90
CA THR A 772 12.38 23.02 -26.96
C THR A 772 13.24 24.07 -27.64
N ASP A 773 13.64 23.82 -28.89
CA ASP A 773 14.63 24.63 -29.63
C ASP A 773 14.28 26.13 -29.72
N GLU A 774 13.00 26.51 -29.75
CA GLU A 774 12.55 27.91 -29.90
C GLU A 774 12.77 28.78 -28.64
N VAL A 775 12.74 28.17 -27.46
CA VAL A 775 12.91 28.82 -26.15
C VAL A 775 14.23 28.45 -25.46
N LYS A 776 14.93 27.43 -25.97
CA LYS A 776 16.24 27.03 -25.49
C LYS A 776 17.21 28.20 -25.46
N GLY A 777 17.88 28.37 -24.32
CA GLY A 777 18.82 29.48 -24.09
C GLY A 777 18.18 30.83 -23.76
N LYS A 778 16.85 30.99 -23.87
CA LYS A 778 16.14 32.18 -23.38
C LYS A 778 15.69 32.03 -21.93
N ILE A 779 15.47 30.81 -21.48
CA ILE A 779 15.12 30.45 -20.11
C ILE A 779 16.27 29.65 -19.51
N SER A 780 16.71 30.08 -18.32
CA SER A 780 17.71 29.39 -17.52
C SER A 780 17.45 29.71 -16.06
N PHE A 781 16.91 28.73 -15.34
CA PHE A 781 16.67 28.87 -13.91
C PHE A 781 17.81 28.28 -13.10
N ASN A 782 18.42 29.13 -12.28
CA ASN A 782 19.37 28.70 -11.26
C ASN A 782 18.86 29.17 -9.91
N PRO A 783 18.45 28.28 -9.00
CA PRO A 783 17.87 28.67 -7.71
C PRO A 783 18.75 29.64 -6.91
N CYS A 784 20.07 29.48 -6.99
CA CYS A 784 21.03 30.35 -6.29
C CYS A 784 21.56 31.51 -7.14
N GLY A 785 21.02 31.76 -8.34
CA GLY A 785 21.56 32.71 -9.32
C GLY A 785 22.61 32.10 -10.25
N GLN A 786 23.00 32.84 -11.29
CA GLN A 786 24.04 32.40 -12.24
C GLN A 786 25.41 32.42 -11.57
N PRO A 787 26.16 31.30 -11.56
CA PRO A 787 27.54 31.30 -11.07
C PRO A 787 28.36 32.42 -11.71
N ASP A 788 29.29 33.00 -10.94
CA ASP A 788 30.14 34.13 -11.37
C ASP A 788 29.40 35.45 -11.69
N SER A 789 28.11 35.58 -11.31
CA SER A 789 27.35 36.83 -11.40
C SER A 789 27.17 37.51 -10.03
N ASP A 790 26.83 38.81 -10.04
CA ASP A 790 26.49 39.56 -8.81
C ASP A 790 25.21 39.05 -8.12
N SER A 791 24.36 38.28 -8.83
CA SER A 791 23.13 37.71 -8.28
C SER A 791 23.31 36.32 -7.64
N PHE A 792 24.54 35.76 -7.71
CA PHE A 792 24.86 34.46 -7.16
C PHE A 792 24.98 34.50 -5.63
N GLU A 793 24.14 33.72 -4.97
CA GLU A 793 24.15 33.55 -3.52
C GLU A 793 24.26 32.05 -3.18
N PRO A 794 25.48 31.53 -2.92
CA PRO A 794 25.69 30.09 -2.76
C PRO A 794 24.90 29.48 -1.60
N THR A 795 24.54 30.27 -0.59
CA THR A 795 23.76 29.81 0.58
C THR A 795 22.25 30.03 0.45
N ARG A 796 21.74 30.52 -0.70
CA ARG A 796 20.30 30.80 -0.86
C ARG A 796 19.47 29.53 -0.68
N LEU A 797 19.81 28.45 -1.38
CA LEU A 797 19.06 27.20 -1.27
C LEU A 797 19.17 26.59 0.14
N LEU A 798 20.34 26.67 0.78
CA LEU A 798 20.50 26.27 2.19
C LEU A 798 19.56 27.04 3.14
N ARG A 799 19.40 28.35 2.93
CA ARG A 799 18.45 29.18 3.70
C ARG A 799 17.01 28.78 3.43
N ILE A 800 16.65 28.49 2.17
CA ILE A 800 15.32 28.02 1.78
C ILE A 800 14.99 26.70 2.49
N ILE A 801 15.88 25.70 2.42
CA ILE A 801 15.72 24.40 3.08
C ILE A 801 15.59 24.57 4.59
N SER A 802 16.43 25.42 5.19
CA SER A 802 16.38 25.70 6.63
C SER A 802 15.08 26.41 7.03
N TYR A 803 14.60 27.35 6.21
CA TYR A 803 13.35 28.07 6.44
C TYR A 803 12.15 27.14 6.34
N SER A 804 12.09 26.28 5.31
CA SER A 804 11.02 25.28 5.16
C SER A 804 10.98 24.30 6.33
N ASN A 805 12.16 23.88 6.81
CA ASN A 805 12.27 22.96 7.95
C ASN A 805 11.91 23.61 9.29
N SER A 806 11.70 24.94 9.34
CA SER A 806 11.29 25.63 10.56
C SER A 806 9.85 25.35 11.00
N VAL A 807 9.02 24.76 10.12
CA VAL A 807 7.65 24.34 10.46
C VAL A 807 7.59 22.84 10.71
N LYS A 808 8.02 22.03 9.73
CA LYS A 808 8.08 20.57 9.82
C LYS A 808 9.42 20.12 9.23
N LEU A 809 10.07 19.15 9.87
CA LEU A 809 11.27 18.50 9.33
C LEU A 809 10.97 18.02 7.89
N ASP A 810 11.95 18.08 7.00
CA ASP A 810 11.86 17.54 5.63
C ASP A 810 10.79 18.15 4.71
N THR A 811 10.21 19.32 5.06
CA THR A 811 9.19 19.99 4.22
C THR A 811 9.70 20.24 2.80
N PHE A 812 10.97 20.63 2.66
CA PHE A 812 11.60 20.83 1.35
C PHE A 812 11.64 19.53 0.54
N ILE A 813 12.11 18.44 1.16
CA ILE A 813 12.26 17.15 0.47
C ILE A 813 10.89 16.66 0.00
N ASN A 814 9.90 16.66 0.88
CA ASN A 814 8.55 16.19 0.55
C ASN A 814 7.86 17.01 -0.55
N THR A 815 8.31 18.25 -0.79
CA THR A 815 7.69 19.16 -1.76
C THR A 815 8.46 19.22 -3.08
N VAL A 816 9.79 19.36 -3.02
CA VAL A 816 10.61 19.76 -4.19
C VAL A 816 11.47 18.61 -4.72
N SER A 817 11.75 17.57 -3.93
CA SER A 817 12.80 16.58 -4.24
C SER A 817 12.65 15.86 -5.59
N GLN A 818 11.40 15.61 -6.03
CA GLN A 818 11.09 14.95 -7.30
C GLN A 818 11.30 15.84 -8.53
N PHE A 819 11.44 17.15 -8.33
CA PHE A 819 11.56 18.14 -9.40
C PHE A 819 13.00 18.64 -9.61
N LEU A 820 13.97 18.08 -8.88
CA LEU A 820 15.37 18.53 -8.92
C LEU A 820 16.19 17.95 -10.08
N SER A 821 15.64 17.04 -10.91
CA SER A 821 16.39 16.51 -12.05
C SER A 821 16.77 17.59 -13.07
N ASN A 822 17.98 17.50 -13.59
CA ASN A 822 18.64 18.46 -14.49
C ASN A 822 18.75 19.89 -13.92
N VAL A 823 18.63 20.08 -12.61
CA VAL A 823 18.79 21.39 -11.99
C VAL A 823 20.26 21.87 -12.08
N ASN A 824 20.46 23.18 -12.24
CA ASN A 824 21.77 23.78 -12.13
C ASN A 824 22.02 24.30 -10.71
N LEU A 825 22.86 23.59 -9.98
CA LEU A 825 23.32 23.85 -8.62
C LEU A 825 24.86 23.94 -8.57
N LYS A 826 25.47 24.46 -9.64
CA LYS A 826 26.92 24.68 -9.67
C LYS A 826 27.36 25.61 -8.53
N GLN A 827 28.43 25.24 -7.83
CA GLN A 827 29.07 26.01 -6.75
C GLN A 827 28.17 26.36 -5.55
N VAL A 828 27.01 25.70 -5.40
CA VAL A 828 26.11 25.98 -4.27
C VAL A 828 26.69 25.45 -2.96
N ASN A 829 26.27 26.04 -1.84
CA ASN A 829 26.53 25.51 -0.51
C ASN A 829 25.28 24.79 0.00
N LEU A 830 25.43 23.48 0.19
CA LEU A 830 24.43 22.53 0.67
C LEU A 830 25.01 21.65 1.78
N ARG A 831 25.94 22.21 2.58
CA ARG A 831 26.60 21.50 3.67
C ARG A 831 25.58 21.01 4.71
N GLY A 832 25.65 19.72 5.05
CA GLY A 832 24.87 19.12 6.12
C GLY A 832 23.36 19.04 5.89
N ILE A 833 22.88 19.23 4.66
CA ILE A 833 21.46 19.13 4.35
C ILE A 833 21.00 17.68 4.26
N ASN A 834 19.69 17.46 4.39
CA ASN A 834 19.03 16.21 4.06
C ASN A 834 18.41 16.35 2.65
N LEU A 835 18.77 15.46 1.72
CA LEU A 835 18.13 15.28 0.40
C LEU A 835 17.97 13.78 0.07
N VAL A 836 17.75 12.96 1.09
CA VAL A 836 17.50 11.52 0.92
C VAL A 836 16.34 11.31 -0.07
N TYR A 837 16.49 10.37 -0.99
CA TYR A 837 15.55 10.04 -2.09
C TYR A 837 15.29 11.13 -3.13
N ALA A 838 16.02 12.24 -3.12
CA ALA A 838 15.81 13.27 -4.13
C ALA A 838 16.19 12.78 -5.53
N ASP A 839 15.46 13.25 -6.55
CA ASP A 839 15.84 13.06 -7.93
C ASP A 839 16.73 14.22 -8.38
N LEU A 840 18.04 14.01 -8.36
CA LEU A 840 19.07 14.90 -8.87
C LEU A 840 19.72 14.34 -10.15
N SER A 841 19.02 13.45 -10.88
CA SER A 841 19.55 12.90 -12.12
C SER A 841 19.86 14.00 -13.13
N GLY A 842 21.03 13.93 -13.75
CA GLY A 842 21.54 14.94 -14.68
C GLY A 842 21.79 16.33 -14.08
N ALA A 843 21.69 16.52 -12.76
CA ALA A 843 21.92 17.81 -12.12
C ALA A 843 23.38 18.26 -12.29
N ASN A 844 23.60 19.58 -12.41
CA ASN A 844 24.94 20.16 -12.35
C ASN A 844 25.22 20.61 -10.91
N LEU A 845 26.05 19.85 -10.21
CA LEU A 845 26.55 20.08 -8.85
C LEU A 845 28.07 20.36 -8.85
N SER A 846 28.64 20.75 -10.00
CA SER A 846 30.08 20.97 -10.11
C SER A 846 30.56 22.04 -9.12
N GLY A 847 31.60 21.71 -8.36
CA GLY A 847 32.15 22.56 -7.31
C GLY A 847 31.21 22.87 -6.14
N ALA A 848 30.07 22.17 -5.98
CA ALA A 848 29.18 22.37 -4.84
C ALA A 848 29.80 21.88 -3.52
N ASP A 849 29.43 22.49 -2.40
CA ASP A 849 29.76 21.99 -1.05
C ASP A 849 28.59 21.19 -0.49
N LEU A 850 28.73 19.87 -0.49
CA LEU A 850 27.79 18.87 0.03
C LEU A 850 28.36 18.16 1.26
N SER A 851 29.39 18.73 1.90
CA SER A 851 30.07 18.06 3.02
C SER A 851 29.10 17.73 4.16
N GLY A 852 29.14 16.49 4.63
CA GLY A 852 28.26 15.97 5.68
C GLY A 852 26.76 15.94 5.34
N ALA A 853 26.35 16.13 4.08
CA ALA A 853 24.96 15.99 3.67
C ALA A 853 24.49 14.53 3.76
N ASP A 854 23.20 14.32 4.00
CA ASP A 854 22.54 13.02 3.86
C ASP A 854 21.88 12.94 2.48
N LEU A 855 22.50 12.17 1.60
CA LEU A 855 22.10 11.88 0.23
C LEU A 855 21.82 10.37 0.06
N SER A 856 21.42 9.68 1.13
CA SER A 856 21.10 8.26 1.05
C SER A 856 19.96 8.00 0.05
N ALA A 857 20.08 6.96 -0.76
CA ALA A 857 19.13 6.56 -1.80
C ALA A 857 18.75 7.67 -2.80
N VAL A 858 19.59 8.70 -2.95
CA VAL A 858 19.41 9.76 -3.93
C VAL A 858 19.62 9.21 -5.35
N ASN A 859 18.91 9.73 -6.34
CA ASN A 859 19.23 9.51 -7.74
C ASN A 859 20.12 10.65 -8.24
N LEU A 860 21.41 10.36 -8.46
CA LEU A 860 22.42 11.23 -9.06
C LEU A 860 22.91 10.69 -10.41
N SER A 861 22.13 9.81 -11.07
CA SER A 861 22.52 9.23 -12.35
C SER A 861 22.81 10.31 -13.39
N GLY A 862 23.97 10.23 -14.03
CA GLY A 862 24.43 11.22 -15.01
C GLY A 862 24.70 12.63 -14.48
N ALA A 863 24.66 12.86 -13.16
CA ALA A 863 24.91 14.18 -12.57
C ALA A 863 26.39 14.60 -12.72
N ASP A 864 26.64 15.90 -12.82
CA ASP A 864 27.99 16.48 -12.79
C ASP A 864 28.34 16.98 -11.39
N LEU A 865 29.14 16.20 -10.66
CA LEU A 865 29.70 16.48 -9.33
C LEU A 865 31.20 16.83 -9.41
N SER A 866 31.70 17.22 -10.59
CA SER A 866 33.14 17.46 -10.76
C SER A 866 33.65 18.56 -9.81
N GLY A 867 34.73 18.25 -9.09
CA GLY A 867 35.32 19.12 -8.08
C GLY A 867 34.43 19.43 -6.86
N ALA A 868 33.30 18.73 -6.68
CA ALA A 868 32.42 18.94 -5.53
C ALA A 868 33.09 18.48 -4.22
N ASN A 869 32.74 19.14 -3.11
CA ASN A 869 33.15 18.73 -1.78
C ASN A 869 32.07 17.85 -1.15
N LEU A 870 32.32 16.55 -1.11
CA LEU A 870 31.45 15.47 -0.60
C LEU A 870 32.04 14.82 0.67
N ALA A 871 32.95 15.51 1.38
CA ALA A 871 33.60 14.95 2.56
C ALA A 871 32.57 14.55 3.63
N GLY A 872 32.63 13.28 4.07
CA GLY A 872 31.71 12.71 5.05
C GLY A 872 30.24 12.66 4.62
N VAL A 873 29.94 12.74 3.32
CA VAL A 873 28.56 12.61 2.82
C VAL A 873 28.03 11.19 3.05
N ALA A 874 26.74 11.04 3.34
CA ALA A 874 26.07 9.75 3.31
C ALA A 874 25.40 9.54 1.95
N LEU A 875 25.80 8.48 1.24
CA LEU A 875 25.35 8.06 -0.09
C LEU A 875 24.96 6.57 -0.08
N PHE A 876 24.52 6.04 1.06
CA PHE A 876 24.06 4.66 1.18
C PHE A 876 22.95 4.37 0.16
N GLU A 877 23.08 3.31 -0.63
CA GLU A 877 22.13 2.92 -1.71
C GLU A 877 21.88 4.00 -2.79
N ALA A 878 22.74 5.03 -2.91
CA ALA A 878 22.58 6.08 -3.92
C ALA A 878 22.84 5.55 -5.35
N ASP A 879 22.11 6.08 -6.34
CA ASP A 879 22.36 5.81 -7.76
C ASP A 879 23.23 6.93 -8.37
N LEU A 880 24.50 6.64 -8.59
CA LEU A 880 25.51 7.50 -9.21
C LEU A 880 25.93 6.97 -10.60
N ASN A 881 25.10 6.12 -11.23
CA ASN A 881 25.40 5.56 -12.54
C ASN A 881 25.76 6.65 -13.55
N SER A 882 26.94 6.52 -14.18
CA SER A 882 27.46 7.45 -15.17
C SER A 882 27.62 8.90 -14.67
N ALA A 883 27.64 9.14 -13.36
CA ALA A 883 27.90 10.45 -12.79
C ALA A 883 29.38 10.87 -12.98
N ASN A 884 29.61 12.18 -13.13
CA ASN A 884 30.96 12.74 -13.17
C ASN A 884 31.37 13.26 -11.78
N LEU A 885 32.21 12.52 -11.07
CA LEU A 885 32.81 12.87 -9.78
C LEU A 885 34.31 13.18 -9.92
N SER A 886 34.78 13.53 -11.12
CA SER A 886 36.20 13.83 -11.34
C SER A 886 36.67 14.93 -10.40
N ARG A 887 37.80 14.71 -9.72
CA ARG A 887 38.39 15.62 -8.71
C ARG A 887 37.49 15.94 -7.52
N ALA A 888 36.40 15.19 -7.31
CA ALA A 888 35.55 15.40 -6.13
C ALA A 888 36.27 14.94 -4.85
N ASN A 889 35.95 15.58 -3.73
CA ASN A 889 36.43 15.19 -2.40
C ASN A 889 35.39 14.33 -1.70
N LEU A 890 35.56 13.01 -1.71
CA LEU A 890 34.75 11.99 -1.05
C LEU A 890 35.45 11.41 0.20
N CYS A 891 36.38 12.15 0.80
CA CYS A 891 37.09 11.69 2.00
C CYS A 891 36.07 11.30 3.09
N SER A 892 36.21 10.08 3.61
CA SER A 892 35.32 9.50 4.62
C SER A 892 33.82 9.45 4.25
N ALA A 893 33.49 9.50 2.94
CA ALA A 893 32.12 9.33 2.47
C ALA A 893 31.61 7.90 2.71
N ILE A 894 30.30 7.75 2.93
CA ILE A 894 29.62 6.45 3.11
C ILE A 894 28.87 6.13 1.81
N LEU A 895 29.40 5.21 1.01
CA LEU A 895 28.87 4.75 -0.28
C LEU A 895 28.51 3.26 -0.27
N GLN A 896 28.23 2.69 0.92
CA GLN A 896 27.80 1.30 1.02
C GLN A 896 26.56 1.05 0.15
N ASP A 897 26.57 -0.05 -0.60
CA ASP A 897 25.51 -0.45 -1.54
C ASP A 897 25.21 0.56 -2.67
N ALA A 898 26.05 1.59 -2.87
CA ALA A 898 25.82 2.58 -3.93
C ALA A 898 26.10 2.02 -5.33
N ASN A 899 25.34 2.49 -6.32
CA ASN A 899 25.57 2.17 -7.73
C ASN A 899 26.42 3.27 -8.40
N LEU A 900 27.70 2.99 -8.63
CA LEU A 900 28.66 3.87 -9.33
C LEU A 900 29.04 3.31 -10.72
N THR A 901 28.19 2.47 -11.31
CA THR A 901 28.46 1.87 -12.62
C THR A 901 28.79 2.95 -13.66
N SER A 902 29.92 2.78 -14.36
CA SER A 902 30.40 3.70 -15.40
C SER A 902 30.60 5.17 -14.95
N ALA A 903 30.67 5.46 -13.64
CA ALA A 903 30.94 6.79 -13.14
C ALA A 903 32.41 7.22 -13.40
N ASP A 904 32.66 8.52 -13.49
CA ASP A 904 33.99 9.09 -13.62
C ASP A 904 34.49 9.65 -12.28
N LEU A 905 35.46 8.99 -11.67
CA LEU A 905 36.13 9.36 -10.42
C LEU A 905 37.61 9.67 -10.65
N ASN A 906 38.00 10.08 -11.86
CA ASN A 906 39.38 10.46 -12.16
C ASN A 906 39.88 11.54 -11.19
N GLU A 907 41.05 11.32 -10.59
CA GLU A 907 41.67 12.23 -9.61
C GLU A 907 40.80 12.53 -8.37
N ALA A 908 39.74 11.75 -8.08
CA ALA A 908 38.91 11.94 -6.89
C ALA A 908 39.63 11.53 -5.59
N ASP A 909 39.27 12.15 -4.47
CA ASP A 909 39.76 11.78 -3.14
C ASP A 909 38.73 10.93 -2.40
N LEU A 910 38.97 9.64 -2.30
CA LEU A 910 38.16 8.63 -1.59
C LEU A 910 38.90 8.09 -0.34
N ASN A 911 39.85 8.84 0.21
CA ASN A 911 40.59 8.39 1.39
C ASN A 911 39.61 8.07 2.54
N GLU A 912 39.77 6.90 3.15
CA GLU A 912 38.91 6.38 4.22
C GLU A 912 37.40 6.27 3.87
N ALA A 913 37.02 6.32 2.58
CA ALA A 913 35.64 6.14 2.17
C ALA A 913 35.16 4.69 2.36
N ASP A 914 33.88 4.51 2.67
CA ASP A 914 33.24 3.20 2.80
C ASP A 914 32.44 2.85 1.54
N LEU A 915 32.96 1.95 0.72
CA LEU A 915 32.41 1.46 -0.55
C LEU A 915 32.02 -0.04 -0.43
N ASN A 916 31.75 -0.54 0.77
CA ASN A 916 31.36 -1.93 0.98
C ASN A 916 30.13 -2.29 0.12
N GLU A 917 30.20 -3.39 -0.62
CA GLU A 917 29.12 -3.89 -1.49
C GLU A 917 28.69 -2.93 -2.62
N ALA A 918 29.43 -1.83 -2.86
CA ALA A 918 29.14 -0.90 -3.94
C ALA A 918 29.37 -1.52 -5.34
N ASP A 919 28.53 -1.14 -6.31
CA ASP A 919 28.73 -1.51 -7.72
C ASP A 919 29.53 -0.42 -8.45
N LEU A 920 30.81 -0.71 -8.68
CA LEU A 920 31.79 0.14 -9.35
C LEU A 920 32.14 -0.42 -10.75
N SER A 921 31.24 -1.19 -11.36
CA SER A 921 31.47 -1.80 -12.67
C SER A 921 31.81 -0.74 -13.72
N ARG A 922 32.92 -0.91 -14.44
CA ARG A 922 33.40 -0.02 -15.51
C ARG A 922 33.66 1.43 -15.06
N VAL A 923 33.86 1.66 -13.76
CA VAL A 923 34.19 2.98 -13.21
C VAL A 923 35.56 3.46 -13.67
N ASN A 924 35.74 4.77 -13.82
CA ASN A 924 37.05 5.38 -14.02
C ASN A 924 37.61 5.93 -12.70
N LEU A 925 38.51 5.20 -12.06
CA LEU A 925 39.25 5.58 -10.84
C LEU A 925 40.71 5.96 -11.13
N SER A 926 41.05 6.31 -12.37
CA SER A 926 42.44 6.63 -12.72
C SER A 926 42.98 7.81 -11.88
N ASN A 927 44.16 7.64 -11.31
CA ASN A 927 44.82 8.59 -10.39
C ASN A 927 44.02 8.94 -9.11
N ALA A 928 42.94 8.21 -8.78
CA ALA A 928 42.17 8.46 -7.56
C ALA A 928 42.95 8.12 -6.29
N HIS A 929 42.63 8.77 -5.17
CA HIS A 929 43.20 8.49 -3.85
C HIS A 929 42.23 7.62 -3.05
N LEU A 930 42.64 6.43 -2.64
CA LEU A 930 41.83 5.45 -1.90
C LEU A 930 42.58 4.91 -0.67
N TRP A 931 43.44 5.71 -0.03
CA TRP A 931 44.17 5.25 1.14
C TRP A 931 43.18 4.82 2.24
N LYS A 932 43.30 3.58 2.71
CA LYS A 932 42.40 2.96 3.69
C LYS A 932 40.92 2.93 3.33
N ALA A 933 40.56 3.09 2.05
CA ALA A 933 39.18 2.92 1.62
C ALA A 933 38.71 1.48 1.88
N ASN A 934 37.44 1.32 2.24
CA ASN A 934 36.82 0.02 2.44
C ASN A 934 36.05 -0.40 1.18
N LEU A 935 36.53 -1.40 0.44
CA LEU A 935 35.93 -1.94 -0.78
C LEU A 935 35.57 -3.42 -0.63
N TRP A 936 35.33 -3.90 0.60
CA TRP A 936 34.93 -5.29 0.81
C TRP A 936 33.68 -5.65 0.02
N ASN A 937 33.70 -6.81 -0.66
CA ASN A 937 32.62 -7.32 -1.52
C ASN A 937 32.20 -6.37 -2.67
N ALA A 938 32.95 -5.30 -2.96
CA ALA A 938 32.59 -4.37 -4.02
C ALA A 938 32.80 -4.99 -5.42
N ASN A 939 32.06 -4.49 -6.41
CA ASN A 939 32.16 -4.95 -7.79
C ASN A 939 32.90 -3.93 -8.67
N LEU A 940 34.16 -4.18 -9.00
CA LEU A 940 35.01 -3.36 -9.90
C LEU A 940 35.24 -4.02 -11.26
N TYR A 941 34.28 -4.82 -11.75
CA TYR A 941 34.38 -5.48 -13.05
C TYR A 941 34.74 -4.49 -14.17
N SER A 942 35.85 -4.74 -14.88
CA SER A 942 36.35 -3.90 -15.97
C SER A 942 36.57 -2.41 -15.60
N ALA A 943 36.84 -2.11 -14.32
CA ALA A 943 37.15 -0.76 -13.88
C ALA A 943 38.55 -0.28 -14.34
N ASN A 944 38.74 1.02 -14.50
CA ASN A 944 40.04 1.63 -14.75
C ASN A 944 40.60 2.23 -13.45
N LEU A 945 41.60 1.59 -12.85
CA LEU A 945 42.34 2.04 -11.67
C LEU A 945 43.79 2.43 -11.98
N THR A 946 44.08 2.83 -13.23
CA THR A 946 45.44 3.18 -13.65
C THR A 946 46.03 4.25 -12.73
N SER A 947 47.19 3.97 -12.13
CA SER A 947 47.89 4.87 -11.19
C SER A 947 47.07 5.30 -9.95
N ALA A 948 46.03 4.56 -9.58
CA ALA A 948 45.27 4.79 -8.35
C ALA A 948 46.12 4.50 -7.09
N LYS A 949 45.86 5.22 -5.99
CA LYS A 949 46.57 5.05 -4.71
C LYS A 949 45.69 4.29 -3.73
N LEU A 950 45.86 2.98 -3.66
CA LEU A 950 45.10 2.02 -2.86
C LEU A 950 45.89 1.48 -1.65
N SER A 951 46.92 2.19 -1.21
CA SER A 951 47.73 1.77 -0.06
C SER A 951 46.85 1.56 1.19
N ASP A 952 47.05 0.44 1.88
CA ASP A 952 46.25 -0.01 3.03
C ASP A 952 44.72 -0.14 2.78
N ALA A 953 44.26 -0.20 1.53
CA ALA A 953 42.83 -0.35 1.22
C ALA A 953 42.33 -1.77 1.54
N LYS A 954 41.05 -1.90 1.95
CA LYS A 954 40.40 -3.19 2.19
C LYS A 954 39.68 -3.66 0.93
N LEU A 955 40.17 -4.71 0.30
CA LEU A 955 39.73 -5.23 -1.01
C LEU A 955 39.37 -6.73 -0.93
N GLY A 956 39.00 -7.25 0.24
CA GLY A 956 38.64 -8.67 0.39
C GLY A 956 37.35 -9.03 -0.37
N ASN A 957 37.32 -10.20 -1.00
CA ASN A 957 36.24 -10.69 -1.85
C ASN A 957 35.81 -9.70 -2.96
N VAL A 958 36.65 -8.74 -3.33
CA VAL A 958 36.34 -7.76 -4.36
C VAL A 958 36.34 -8.43 -5.75
N ASN A 959 35.44 -8.02 -6.64
CA ASN A 959 35.50 -8.43 -8.05
C ASN A 959 36.30 -7.40 -8.85
N LEU A 960 37.52 -7.74 -9.26
CA LEU A 960 38.39 -6.93 -10.13
C LEU A 960 38.59 -7.58 -11.51
N ASN A 961 37.68 -8.46 -11.92
CA ASN A 961 37.79 -9.17 -13.19
C ASN A 961 37.87 -8.19 -14.37
N GLY A 962 38.93 -8.29 -15.16
CA GLY A 962 39.20 -7.43 -16.31
C GLY A 962 39.57 -5.98 -15.97
N ALA A 963 39.81 -5.63 -14.70
CA ALA A 963 40.17 -4.27 -14.30
C ALA A 963 41.60 -3.88 -14.70
N ASP A 964 41.83 -2.59 -14.99
CA ASP A 964 43.16 -2.03 -15.26
C ASP A 964 43.74 -1.35 -14.01
N LEU A 965 44.64 -2.02 -13.32
CA LEU A 965 45.39 -1.53 -12.15
C LEU A 965 46.84 -1.14 -12.51
N SER A 966 47.13 -0.86 -13.78
CA SER A 966 48.51 -0.58 -14.18
C SER A 966 49.07 0.63 -13.44
N LYS A 967 50.29 0.47 -12.88
CA LYS A 967 50.97 1.46 -12.03
C LYS A 967 50.23 1.85 -10.74
N ALA A 968 49.20 1.13 -10.33
CA ALA A 968 48.52 1.39 -9.07
C ALA A 968 49.42 1.09 -7.86
N ASP A 969 49.22 1.82 -6.76
CA ASP A 969 49.88 1.56 -5.48
C ASP A 969 48.92 0.80 -4.56
N LEU A 970 49.12 -0.51 -4.43
CA LEU A 970 48.37 -1.44 -3.59
C LEU A 970 49.20 -1.85 -2.35
N SER A 971 50.19 -1.05 -1.95
CA SER A 971 51.04 -1.40 -0.82
C SER A 971 50.24 -1.61 0.47
N GLY A 972 50.42 -2.75 1.12
CA GLY A 972 49.68 -3.11 2.35
C GLY A 972 48.19 -3.41 2.16
N ALA A 973 47.67 -3.44 0.93
CA ALA A 973 46.24 -3.65 0.69
C ALA A 973 45.77 -5.09 1.03
N GLU A 974 44.53 -5.22 1.51
CA GLU A 974 43.93 -6.51 1.88
C GLU A 974 43.11 -7.09 0.71
N LEU A 975 43.68 -7.95 -0.12
CA LEU A 975 43.07 -8.55 -1.32
C LEU A 975 42.63 -10.02 -1.12
N SER A 976 42.30 -10.41 0.11
CA SER A 976 41.97 -11.81 0.41
C SER A 976 40.71 -12.27 -0.34
N ASN A 977 40.80 -13.37 -1.10
CA ASN A 977 39.76 -13.93 -1.97
C ASN A 977 39.26 -12.97 -3.08
N ALA A 978 40.06 -11.98 -3.48
CA ALA A 978 39.71 -11.12 -4.61
C ALA A 978 39.68 -11.90 -5.94
N ASP A 979 38.74 -11.58 -6.83
CA ASP A 979 38.76 -12.04 -8.23
C ASP A 979 39.56 -11.05 -9.07
N LEU A 980 40.79 -11.38 -9.41
CA LEU A 980 41.68 -10.61 -10.29
C LEU A 980 41.79 -11.24 -11.69
N THR A 981 40.83 -12.08 -12.08
CA THR A 981 40.84 -12.76 -13.38
C THR A 981 40.98 -11.75 -14.52
N SER A 982 41.96 -11.95 -15.40
CA SER A 982 42.25 -11.05 -16.54
C SER A 982 42.56 -9.60 -16.18
N ALA A 983 42.86 -9.28 -14.91
CA ALA A 983 43.21 -7.93 -14.49
C ALA A 983 44.62 -7.52 -14.97
N ASN A 984 44.81 -6.24 -15.30
CA ASN A 984 46.12 -5.68 -15.66
C ASN A 984 46.79 -5.00 -14.45
N LEU A 985 47.77 -5.65 -13.84
CA LEU A 985 48.57 -5.15 -12.71
C LEU A 985 49.98 -4.73 -13.13
N SER A 986 50.19 -4.42 -14.42
CA SER A 986 51.52 -4.11 -14.91
C SER A 986 52.12 -2.88 -14.22
N SER A 987 53.36 -3.03 -13.72
CA SER A 987 54.07 -2.01 -12.93
C SER A 987 53.36 -1.56 -11.65
N ALA A 988 52.38 -2.32 -11.14
CA ALA A 988 51.74 -2.01 -9.86
C ALA A 988 52.66 -2.32 -8.67
N ASN A 989 52.52 -1.56 -7.58
CA ASN A 989 53.18 -1.83 -6.31
C ASN A 989 52.25 -2.63 -5.40
N LEU A 990 52.53 -3.90 -5.17
CA LEU A 990 51.81 -4.79 -4.26
C LEU A 990 52.67 -5.14 -3.02
N SER A 991 53.66 -4.31 -2.67
CA SER A 991 54.51 -4.59 -1.52
C SER A 991 53.68 -4.75 -0.24
N PHE A 992 53.87 -5.83 0.51
CA PHE A 992 53.12 -6.17 1.72
C PHE A 992 51.60 -6.38 1.53
N ALA A 993 51.10 -6.53 0.29
CA ALA A 993 49.70 -6.82 0.03
C ALA A 993 49.32 -8.25 0.47
N GLN A 994 48.08 -8.44 0.94
CA GLN A 994 47.56 -9.74 1.38
C GLN A 994 46.67 -10.35 0.30
N LEU A 995 47.18 -11.31 -0.49
CA LEU A 995 46.48 -11.92 -1.64
C LEU A 995 45.90 -13.31 -1.32
N ASN A 996 45.67 -13.63 -0.05
CA ASN A 996 45.27 -14.97 0.37
C ASN A 996 44.01 -15.45 -0.36
N GLY A 997 44.08 -16.56 -1.10
CA GLY A 997 42.92 -17.11 -1.82
C GLY A 997 42.47 -16.34 -3.08
N ALA A 998 43.25 -15.36 -3.56
CA ALA A 998 42.87 -14.57 -4.74
C ALA A 998 42.93 -15.39 -6.04
N ASP A 999 41.98 -15.16 -6.95
CA ASP A 999 41.97 -15.74 -8.30
C ASP A 999 42.72 -14.82 -9.27
N LEU A 1000 43.80 -15.31 -9.86
CA LEU A 1000 44.77 -14.57 -10.70
C LEU A 1000 44.79 -15.08 -12.14
N LYS A 1001 43.83 -15.91 -12.57
CA LYS A 1001 43.82 -16.50 -13.92
C LYS A 1001 43.87 -15.43 -15.02
N GLY A 1002 44.82 -15.54 -15.94
CA GLY A 1002 45.01 -14.56 -17.01
C GLY A 1002 45.45 -13.15 -16.56
N ALA A 1003 45.75 -12.92 -15.28
CA ALA A 1003 46.16 -11.60 -14.78
C ALA A 1003 47.57 -11.22 -15.27
N ASN A 1004 47.82 -9.94 -15.48
CA ASN A 1004 49.11 -9.42 -15.98
C ASN A 1004 49.91 -8.70 -14.90
N PHE A 1005 50.94 -9.35 -14.34
CA PHE A 1005 51.83 -8.78 -13.33
C PHE A 1005 53.13 -8.20 -13.91
N ASN A 1006 53.22 -7.95 -15.23
CA ASN A 1006 54.48 -7.53 -15.82
C ASN A 1006 55.11 -6.32 -15.10
N SER A 1007 56.32 -6.49 -14.56
CA SER A 1007 57.06 -5.48 -13.79
C SER A 1007 56.42 -5.04 -12.47
N ALA A 1008 55.46 -5.78 -11.92
CA ALA A 1008 54.88 -5.52 -10.61
C ALA A 1008 55.87 -5.82 -9.46
N ASP A 1009 55.71 -5.15 -8.33
CA ASP A 1009 56.48 -5.37 -7.11
C ASP A 1009 55.65 -6.13 -6.07
N LEU A 1010 56.08 -7.33 -5.69
CA LEU A 1010 55.42 -8.19 -4.68
C LEU A 1010 56.26 -8.34 -3.40
N SER A 1011 57.15 -7.39 -3.12
CA SER A 1011 58.04 -7.46 -1.95
C SER A 1011 57.24 -7.60 -0.64
N GLY A 1012 57.44 -8.69 0.10
CA GLY A 1012 56.71 -8.96 1.35
C GLY A 1012 55.22 -9.28 1.19
N ALA A 1013 54.71 -9.49 -0.03
CA ALA A 1013 53.31 -9.84 -0.26
C ALA A 1013 52.99 -11.25 0.25
N TRP A 1014 51.77 -11.49 0.71
CA TRP A 1014 51.31 -12.79 1.21
C TRP A 1014 50.50 -13.51 0.15
N LEU A 1015 50.98 -14.67 -0.33
CA LEU A 1015 50.47 -15.36 -1.52
C LEU A 1015 49.83 -16.74 -1.24
N ASP A 1016 49.33 -16.97 -0.02
CA ASP A 1016 48.78 -18.29 0.34
C ASP A 1016 47.48 -18.57 -0.44
N GLY A 1017 47.35 -19.79 -0.98
CA GLY A 1017 46.12 -20.22 -1.67
C GLY A 1017 45.73 -19.46 -2.94
N ILE A 1018 46.62 -18.66 -3.56
CA ILE A 1018 46.33 -18.01 -4.85
C ILE A 1018 46.09 -19.03 -5.97
N ASP A 1019 45.22 -18.70 -6.93
CA ASP A 1019 44.89 -19.55 -8.08
C ASP A 1019 45.28 -18.85 -9.39
N GLY A 1020 46.29 -19.36 -10.10
CA GLY A 1020 46.74 -18.82 -11.38
C GLY A 1020 46.80 -19.90 -12.47
N ASP A 1021 46.81 -19.50 -13.73
CA ASP A 1021 46.86 -20.40 -14.89
C ASP A 1021 48.06 -20.10 -15.81
N GLU A 1022 48.12 -20.80 -16.94
CA GLU A 1022 49.18 -20.61 -17.96
C GLU A 1022 49.12 -19.24 -18.66
N HIS A 1023 48.05 -18.48 -18.46
CA HIS A 1023 47.87 -17.15 -19.03
C HIS A 1023 48.23 -16.04 -18.03
N THR A 1024 48.46 -16.35 -16.75
CA THR A 1024 48.95 -15.38 -15.77
C THR A 1024 50.39 -14.94 -16.13
N ASN A 1025 50.59 -13.65 -16.42
CA ASN A 1025 51.88 -13.11 -16.85
C ASN A 1025 52.74 -12.64 -15.67
N TRP A 1026 53.85 -13.34 -15.41
CA TRP A 1026 54.81 -13.05 -14.34
C TRP A 1026 56.12 -12.38 -14.82
N GLU A 1027 56.17 -11.88 -16.05
CA GLU A 1027 57.40 -11.29 -16.60
C GLU A 1027 57.91 -10.10 -15.77
N ASN A 1028 59.21 -10.05 -15.49
CA ASN A 1028 59.87 -8.95 -14.78
C ASN A 1028 59.32 -8.61 -13.38
N VAL A 1029 58.52 -9.50 -12.78
CA VAL A 1029 58.02 -9.33 -11.41
C VAL A 1029 59.20 -9.26 -10.43
N ARG A 1030 59.09 -8.36 -9.44
CA ARG A 1030 60.11 -8.10 -8.43
C ARG A 1030 59.60 -8.48 -7.03
N GLY A 1031 60.52 -8.73 -6.09
CA GLY A 1031 60.18 -8.87 -4.67
C GLY A 1031 59.64 -10.23 -4.25
N LEU A 1032 59.42 -11.16 -5.18
CA LEU A 1032 58.96 -12.53 -4.90
C LEU A 1032 59.88 -13.31 -3.95
N GLU A 1033 61.17 -12.98 -3.93
CA GLU A 1033 62.16 -13.54 -3.01
C GLU A 1033 61.93 -13.15 -1.54
N THR A 1034 61.15 -12.11 -1.30
CA THR A 1034 60.74 -11.64 0.04
C THR A 1034 59.26 -11.86 0.32
N ALA A 1035 58.49 -12.37 -0.65
CA ALA A 1035 57.08 -12.69 -0.48
C ALA A 1035 56.89 -13.88 0.47
N GLU A 1036 55.78 -13.88 1.20
CA GLU A 1036 55.42 -14.89 2.19
C GLU A 1036 54.43 -15.91 1.61
N ASN A 1037 54.57 -17.17 2.02
CA ASN A 1037 53.67 -18.27 1.64
C ASN A 1037 53.48 -18.48 0.12
N VAL A 1038 54.54 -18.23 -0.65
CA VAL A 1038 54.55 -18.44 -2.11
C VAL A 1038 54.25 -19.91 -2.46
N PRO A 1039 53.26 -20.21 -3.34
CA PRO A 1039 52.95 -21.57 -3.77
C PRO A 1039 54.14 -22.26 -4.45
N GLU A 1040 54.32 -23.55 -4.18
CA GLU A 1040 55.49 -24.29 -4.66
C GLU A 1040 55.55 -24.39 -6.20
N GLY A 1041 54.39 -24.48 -6.86
CA GLY A 1041 54.30 -24.45 -8.33
C GLY A 1041 54.80 -23.13 -8.93
N LEU A 1042 54.53 -22.00 -8.27
CA LEU A 1042 55.00 -20.69 -8.70
C LEU A 1042 56.52 -20.53 -8.49
N LYS A 1043 57.06 -21.04 -7.38
CA LYS A 1043 58.51 -21.09 -7.15
C LYS A 1043 59.24 -21.87 -8.25
N GLN A 1044 58.68 -23.01 -8.66
CA GLN A 1044 59.23 -23.83 -9.74
C GLN A 1044 59.17 -23.12 -11.09
N LEU A 1045 58.03 -22.49 -11.42
CA LEU A 1045 57.84 -21.75 -12.68
C LEU A 1045 58.83 -20.59 -12.83
N LEU A 1046 59.19 -19.94 -11.72
CA LEU A 1046 60.08 -18.78 -11.69
C LEU A 1046 61.53 -19.10 -11.28
N SER A 1047 61.89 -20.38 -11.16
CA SER A 1047 63.24 -20.83 -10.75
C SER A 1047 63.72 -20.22 -9.42
N LEU A 1048 62.80 -19.94 -8.50
CA LEU A 1048 63.11 -19.39 -7.17
C LEU A 1048 63.74 -20.50 -6.31
N SER A 1049 65.03 -20.39 -6.02
CA SER A 1049 65.74 -21.33 -5.13
C SER A 1049 65.24 -21.14 -3.69
N PRO A 1050 65.10 -22.21 -2.88
CA PRO A 1050 64.62 -22.07 -1.50
C PRO A 1050 65.56 -21.18 -0.66
N PRO A 1051 65.03 -20.34 0.24
CA PRO A 1051 65.86 -19.54 1.13
C PRO A 1051 66.68 -20.47 2.04
N ASN A 1052 67.98 -20.20 2.13
CA ASN A 1052 68.87 -20.87 3.07
C ASN A 1052 68.32 -20.69 4.50
N PRO A 1053 68.13 -21.75 5.29
CA PRO A 1053 67.75 -21.59 6.69
C PRO A 1053 68.86 -20.84 7.43
N SER A 1054 68.52 -19.71 8.04
CA SER A 1054 69.40 -18.99 8.96
C SER A 1054 69.72 -19.90 10.15
N PRO A 1055 71.01 -20.03 10.53
CA PRO A 1055 71.37 -20.65 11.79
C PRO A 1055 71.22 -19.56 12.84
N ASP A 1056 70.10 -19.53 13.57
CA ASP A 1056 70.02 -19.09 14.99
C ASP A 1056 68.55 -18.88 15.39
N ALA A 1057 67.95 -19.89 16.00
CA ALA A 1057 66.90 -19.71 16.99
C ALA A 1057 67.01 -20.85 18.03
N PRO A 1058 67.25 -20.54 19.32
CA PRO A 1058 67.33 -21.55 20.37
C PRO A 1058 65.93 -21.95 20.85
N ASN A 1059 65.79 -23.23 21.20
CA ASN A 1059 64.59 -23.79 21.82
C ASN A 1059 64.20 -23.07 23.13
N SER A 1060 63.03 -22.44 23.14
CA SER A 1060 62.02 -22.54 24.21
C SER A 1060 60.75 -21.78 23.85
#